data_AF-A0A4T0F905-F1
#
_entry.id   AF-A0A4T0F905-F1
#
_cell.length_a   1.000
_cell.length_b   1.000
_cell.length_c   1.000
_cell.angle_alpha   90.00
_cell.angle_beta   90.00
_cell.angle_gamma   90.00
#
_symmetry.space_group_name_H-M   'P 1'
#
loop_
_entity.id
_entity.type
_entity.pdbx_description
1 polymer ?
#
loop_
_entity_poly.entity_id
_entity_poly.type
_entity_poly.pdbx_seq_one_letter_code
_entity_poly.pdbx_strand_id
1 'polypeptide(L)'
;MAQRSARNTLFTGVRQFTSTPSIHLPPKKGQKAQPPRKASNSFTKKNKGGGKMKTETHTNTARYEKLQGPQPDLSFMSDFLPERLTQSSLGSPLKFTKNDLSFIKHTGIPPTLARDFDAQTQPHAVIRASTLKSIDYLDKAANSPSKDTRLVLHGDAGSGRSISLLQSVVYAQQSGYLVIYIPNSQHLVDSSYDYLPPSQSNSIWSQPALSASLLRSFAESNKDKLVNVKISQDYAQVKKDDSLYNLCMHPSKSEQSAVEVFEGVFAELNKQSTYPTLLAIDSLQALYQPTLYRDQHFNKLQPYQLSVTAKLLELISGRQQFSKGAIVAATSSTPTSMQIPPLLLAQLGLQPQKPVNPFHKWNVNHLNNSQGLKLVEMNKLSFAEAVGVFESLGKTLGLSYPMSDELLLSKFTEAGGSPKAFTTIQSLRMAYSDLRGESGEQSGNLNGGNSGSNSSNLNNTSKTTTTTPTHLQSRKIMEWLLAGGISGAASRTAVSPMERLKILQQVQSNSEYTRFWPSLLKMYTEEGFKGFYRGNYLNCLRIFPYSGIQFSTYEVVKVFLGGGRKDAHLSNLERLSAGAIAGCASVTATYPLDLVRSRLSIATASLGLESSRRDAQLGILGMGKKVYYEEGGIRALYRGSVVSCAGIAPYVGCSFAIYEALKPYVPVESNRCMTLLIGAVSGTISQTITYPCDVLRRKMQVNGIFGPKYDGSIDAVRHIVKSEGVKGLYRGIVANWMKGGSQ
;
A
#
# COMPACT_ATOMS: atom_id res chain seq x y z
N MET A 1 46.88 51.57 20.13
CA MET A 1 47.43 50.34 20.75
C MET A 1 46.48 49.21 20.40
N ALA A 2 46.76 48.47 19.32
CA ALA A 2 47.46 47.16 19.31
C ALA A 2 46.40 46.03 19.31
N GLN A 3 46.28 45.08 18.36
CA GLN A 3 47.21 44.45 17.40
C GLN A 3 46.40 44.00 16.14
N ARG A 4 46.77 44.45 14.93
CA ARG A 4 47.37 43.67 13.80
C ARG A 4 46.56 42.43 13.35
N SER A 5 46.00 42.30 12.14
CA SER A 5 46.40 42.70 10.77
C SER A 5 47.86 42.42 10.44
N ALA A 6 48.13 41.29 9.79
CA ALA A 6 49.25 41.08 8.84
C ALA A 6 49.21 39.69 8.17
N ARG A 7 49.60 39.70 6.88
CA ARG A 7 50.03 38.62 5.96
C ARG A 7 48.96 37.96 5.09
N ASN A 8 49.07 37.92 3.76
CA ASN A 8 50.01 38.54 2.81
C ASN A 8 49.43 38.36 1.40
N THR A 9 49.30 39.46 0.65
CA THR A 9 49.20 39.51 -0.81
C THR A 9 50.56 39.25 -1.43
N LEU A 10 50.66 38.41 -2.47
CA LEU A 10 51.72 38.48 -3.48
C LEU A 10 51.17 38.16 -4.87
N PHE A 11 51.70 38.92 -5.81
CA PHE A 11 51.24 39.21 -7.18
C PHE A 11 51.67 38.17 -8.23
N THR A 12 50.85 38.08 -9.29
CA THR A 12 51.16 37.88 -10.74
C THR A 12 51.92 36.65 -11.26
N GLY A 13 51.36 36.06 -12.32
CA GLY A 13 52.14 35.28 -13.30
C GLY A 13 51.27 34.49 -14.29
N VAL A 14 50.90 35.11 -15.41
CA VAL A 14 50.38 34.47 -16.64
C VAL A 14 51.40 33.47 -17.19
N ARG A 15 50.97 32.28 -17.66
CA ARG A 15 51.60 31.57 -18.79
C ARG A 15 50.67 30.52 -19.42
N GLN A 16 50.47 30.69 -20.73
CA GLN A 16 49.90 29.76 -21.71
C GLN A 16 50.88 28.61 -22.07
N PHE A 17 50.42 27.77 -23.02
CA PHE A 17 51.12 26.76 -23.85
C PHE A 17 51.12 25.34 -23.22
N THR A 18 50.86 24.22 -23.91
CA THR A 18 50.68 23.88 -25.33
C THR A 18 50.19 22.44 -25.47
N SER A 19 49.62 22.12 -26.63
CA SER A 19 49.20 20.79 -27.08
C SER A 19 50.34 19.87 -27.55
N THR A 20 50.07 18.55 -27.51
CA THR A 20 50.66 17.38 -28.23
C THR A 20 51.93 16.72 -27.66
N PRO A 21 52.26 15.42 -27.98
CA PRO A 21 51.49 14.33 -28.62
C PRO A 21 51.47 12.99 -27.82
N SER A 22 50.69 12.03 -28.32
CA SER A 22 50.63 10.62 -27.90
C SER A 22 51.97 9.89 -28.12
N ILE A 23 52.47 9.15 -27.11
CA ILE A 23 53.44 8.06 -27.29
C ILE A 23 53.03 6.83 -26.49
N HIS A 24 52.93 5.72 -27.23
CA HIS A 24 52.72 4.34 -26.81
C HIS A 24 53.71 3.88 -25.73
N LEU A 25 53.19 3.29 -24.65
CA LEU A 25 53.96 2.39 -23.78
C LEU A 25 53.52 0.93 -24.03
N PRO A 26 54.45 -0.03 -24.08
CA PRO A 26 54.21 -1.38 -24.57
C PRO A 26 53.49 -2.25 -23.52
N PRO A 27 52.71 -3.28 -23.96
CA PRO A 27 51.99 -4.15 -23.04
C PRO A 27 52.93 -5.11 -22.31
N LYS A 28 52.82 -5.15 -20.98
CA LYS A 28 53.49 -6.13 -20.11
C LYS A 28 53.02 -7.55 -20.43
N LYS A 29 53.98 -8.42 -20.71
CA LYS A 29 53.81 -9.88 -20.85
C LYS A 29 53.50 -10.52 -19.50
N GLY A 30 52.56 -11.48 -19.49
CA GLY A 30 52.58 -12.59 -18.54
C GLY A 30 51.59 -12.54 -17.38
N GLN A 31 50.29 -12.70 -17.65
CA GLN A 31 49.36 -13.63 -16.98
C GLN A 31 47.99 -13.52 -17.68
N LYS A 32 47.62 -14.55 -18.45
CA LYS A 32 46.40 -14.55 -19.29
C LYS A 32 45.15 -14.77 -18.42
N ALA A 33 44.30 -13.75 -18.34
CA ALA A 33 42.92 -13.88 -17.91
C ALA A 33 42.12 -14.67 -18.96
N GLN A 34 41.28 -15.61 -18.51
CA GLN A 34 40.44 -16.47 -19.34
C GLN A 34 39.34 -15.67 -20.05
N PRO A 35 39.07 -15.91 -21.35
CA PRO A 35 37.89 -15.38 -22.02
C PRO A 35 36.63 -16.19 -21.66
N PRO A 36 35.43 -15.59 -21.61
CA PRO A 36 34.20 -16.36 -21.48
C PRO A 36 34.01 -17.24 -22.72
N ARG A 37 33.94 -18.55 -22.50
CA ARG A 37 33.84 -19.59 -23.52
C ARG A 37 32.54 -19.44 -24.33
N LYS A 38 32.69 -19.23 -25.65
CA LYS A 38 31.78 -19.81 -26.64
C LYS A 38 32.04 -21.32 -26.67
N ALA A 39 31.02 -22.13 -26.40
CA ALA A 39 31.08 -23.57 -26.60
C ALA A 39 29.92 -24.00 -27.49
N SER A 40 30.25 -24.18 -28.76
CA SER A 40 29.57 -25.01 -29.74
C SER A 40 30.01 -26.46 -29.56
N ASN A 41 29.08 -27.42 -29.54
CA ASN A 41 29.32 -28.85 -29.79
C ASN A 41 28.41 -29.25 -30.96
N SER A 42 28.94 -29.46 -32.18
CA SER A 42 29.41 -30.73 -32.79
C SER A 42 28.30 -31.80 -32.94
N PHE A 43 27.75 -31.98 -34.16
CA PHE A 43 27.96 -33.12 -35.12
C PHE A 43 27.45 -34.50 -34.61
N THR A 44 26.67 -35.36 -35.29
CA THR A 44 26.05 -35.43 -36.64
C THR A 44 25.04 -36.62 -36.71
N LYS A 45 23.94 -36.42 -37.46
CA LYS A 45 23.10 -37.35 -38.28
C LYS A 45 22.87 -38.83 -37.89
N LYS A 46 21.57 -39.20 -37.79
CA LYS A 46 20.95 -40.24 -38.65
C LYS A 46 19.42 -40.06 -38.76
N ASN A 47 18.94 -39.94 -39.99
CA ASN A 47 17.53 -39.84 -40.40
C ASN A 47 16.75 -41.14 -40.13
N LYS A 48 15.45 -41.03 -39.80
CA LYS A 48 14.35 -41.74 -40.52
C LYS A 48 12.95 -41.34 -39.98
N GLY A 49 12.07 -40.92 -40.91
CA GLY A 49 10.60 -40.84 -40.81
C GLY A 49 10.07 -39.74 -39.90
N GLY A 50 9.32 -38.72 -40.32
CA GLY A 50 8.26 -38.71 -41.32
C GLY A 50 6.98 -38.25 -40.62
N GLY A 51 6.71 -36.94 -40.60
CA GLY A 51 5.50 -36.35 -40.03
C GLY A 51 5.69 -34.88 -39.64
N LYS A 52 5.23 -33.95 -40.47
CA LYS A 52 5.30 -32.51 -40.21
C LYS A 52 4.42 -32.14 -39.00
N MET A 53 5.04 -31.85 -37.86
CA MET A 53 4.42 -31.05 -36.80
C MET A 53 4.89 -29.61 -36.96
N LYS A 54 3.95 -28.68 -37.18
CA LYS A 54 4.19 -27.24 -37.07
C LYS A 54 4.52 -26.94 -35.61
N THR A 55 5.75 -26.53 -35.33
CA THR A 55 6.13 -26.02 -34.02
C THR A 55 5.68 -24.57 -33.94
N GLU A 56 4.49 -24.34 -33.38
CA GLU A 56 4.10 -23.02 -32.91
C GLU A 56 5.04 -22.63 -31.75
N THR A 57 5.67 -21.48 -31.88
CA THR A 57 6.41 -20.80 -30.82
C THR A 57 5.43 -20.45 -29.70
N HIS A 58 5.32 -21.31 -28.69
CA HIS A 58 4.68 -20.96 -27.42
C HIS A 58 5.51 -19.86 -26.73
N THR A 59 5.15 -18.61 -27.05
CA THR A 59 5.36 -17.49 -26.14
C THR A 59 4.59 -17.80 -24.85
N ASN A 60 5.20 -17.55 -23.70
CA ASN A 60 4.60 -17.68 -22.38
C ASN A 60 3.54 -16.59 -22.14
N THR A 61 2.48 -16.59 -22.96
CA THR A 61 1.25 -15.79 -22.83
C THR A 61 0.06 -16.66 -22.42
N ALA A 62 0.30 -17.89 -21.99
CA ALA A 62 -0.75 -18.80 -21.50
C ALA A 62 -0.74 -18.85 -19.96
N ARG A 63 -1.48 -17.94 -19.32
CA ARG A 63 -2.22 -18.17 -18.05
C ARG A 63 -3.06 -16.99 -17.55
N TYR A 64 -3.40 -16.04 -18.43
CA TYR A 64 -4.64 -15.28 -18.33
C TYR A 64 -5.54 -15.71 -19.49
N GLU A 65 -5.88 -17.00 -19.53
CA GLU A 65 -7.12 -17.36 -20.20
C GLU A 65 -8.22 -16.66 -19.42
N LYS A 66 -8.65 -15.53 -19.97
CA LYS A 66 -9.95 -14.91 -19.80
C LYS A 66 -10.83 -15.64 -18.79
N LEU A 67 -10.89 -15.08 -17.57
CA LEU A 67 -12.08 -15.13 -16.73
C LEU A 67 -13.22 -14.38 -17.47
N GLN A 68 -13.62 -14.89 -18.64
CA GLN A 68 -14.81 -14.41 -19.32
C GLN A 68 -15.95 -15.29 -18.83
N GLY A 69 -16.56 -14.86 -17.72
CA GLY A 69 -18.01 -14.98 -17.63
C GLY A 69 -18.66 -14.30 -18.85
N PRO A 70 -19.98 -14.48 -19.08
CA PRO A 70 -20.67 -13.70 -20.11
C PRO A 70 -20.29 -12.23 -19.93
N GLN A 71 -19.96 -11.55 -21.04
CA GLN A 71 -19.67 -10.12 -20.95
C GLN A 71 -20.87 -9.46 -20.28
N PRO A 72 -20.64 -8.66 -19.22
CA PRO A 72 -21.74 -7.99 -18.53
C PRO A 72 -22.54 -7.18 -19.54
N ASP A 73 -23.86 -7.24 -19.45
CA ASP A 73 -24.70 -6.41 -20.31
C ASP A 73 -24.56 -4.94 -19.88
N LEU A 74 -23.85 -4.16 -20.69
CA LEU A 74 -23.60 -2.74 -20.49
C LEU A 74 -24.59 -1.86 -21.29
N SER A 75 -25.69 -2.44 -21.79
CA SER A 75 -26.75 -1.72 -22.50
C SER A 75 -27.38 -0.60 -21.67
N PHE A 76 -27.40 -0.74 -20.34
CA PHE A 76 -27.92 0.27 -19.42
C PHE A 76 -27.07 1.55 -19.37
N MET A 77 -25.78 1.47 -19.72
CA MET A 77 -24.89 2.64 -19.73
C MET A 77 -25.01 3.36 -21.06
N SER A 78 -25.28 4.66 -20.98
CA SER A 78 -25.32 5.53 -22.14
C SER A 78 -23.92 6.05 -22.48
N ASP A 79 -23.69 6.41 -23.75
CA ASP A 79 -22.41 6.96 -24.21
C ASP A 79 -22.11 8.34 -23.60
N PHE A 80 -20.84 8.58 -23.29
CA PHE A 80 -20.30 9.87 -22.88
C PHE A 80 -20.30 10.80 -24.11
N LEU A 81 -21.27 11.70 -24.15
CA LEU A 81 -21.49 12.67 -25.22
C LEU A 81 -21.73 14.07 -24.63
N PRO A 82 -21.35 15.16 -25.32
CA PRO A 82 -21.48 16.52 -24.79
C PRO A 82 -22.92 16.87 -24.41
N GLU A 83 -23.88 16.46 -25.25
CA GLU A 83 -25.32 16.70 -25.08
C GLU A 83 -25.90 16.07 -23.81
N ARG A 84 -25.26 15.01 -23.28
CA ARG A 84 -25.73 14.29 -22.10
C ARG A 84 -25.13 14.82 -20.80
N LEU A 85 -24.11 15.68 -20.85
CA LEU A 85 -23.40 16.19 -19.68
C LEU A 85 -24.14 17.38 -19.08
N THR A 86 -25.36 17.12 -18.61
CA THR A 86 -26.22 18.10 -17.95
C THR A 86 -26.38 17.77 -16.47
N GLN A 87 -27.00 18.67 -15.70
CA GLN A 87 -27.20 18.47 -14.25
C GLN A 87 -28.01 17.19 -13.94
N SER A 88 -28.86 16.73 -14.87
CA SER A 88 -29.63 15.48 -14.71
C SER A 88 -28.77 14.21 -14.82
N SER A 89 -27.60 14.29 -15.44
CA SER A 89 -26.65 13.18 -15.56
C SER A 89 -25.75 13.01 -14.33
N LEU A 90 -25.87 13.89 -13.33
CA LEU A 90 -25.06 13.83 -12.13
C LEU A 90 -25.23 12.48 -11.42
N GLY A 91 -24.12 11.79 -11.18
CA GLY A 91 -24.12 10.46 -10.59
C GLY A 91 -24.42 9.32 -11.57
N SER A 92 -24.70 9.59 -12.85
CA SER A 92 -24.90 8.52 -13.84
C SER A 92 -23.56 8.01 -14.39
N PRO A 93 -23.37 6.68 -14.57
CA PRO A 93 -22.21 6.12 -15.25
C PRO A 93 -22.37 6.23 -16.77
N LEU A 94 -21.39 6.86 -17.43
CA LEU A 94 -21.33 6.99 -18.89
C LEU A 94 -20.11 6.25 -19.45
N LYS A 95 -20.31 5.52 -20.55
CA LYS A 95 -19.26 4.75 -21.22
C LYS A 95 -18.56 5.58 -22.28
N PHE A 96 -17.23 5.42 -22.40
CA PHE A 96 -16.48 6.08 -23.46
C PHE A 96 -16.82 5.45 -24.82
N THR A 97 -16.97 6.28 -25.85
CA THR A 97 -17.24 5.84 -27.21
C THR A 97 -15.99 5.21 -27.83
N LYS A 98 -16.15 4.51 -28.96
CA LYS A 98 -15.01 3.94 -29.70
C LYS A 98 -14.04 5.02 -30.19
N ASN A 99 -14.53 6.20 -30.52
CA ASN A 99 -13.72 7.33 -30.95
C ASN A 99 -12.93 7.94 -29.78
N ASP A 100 -13.53 7.99 -28.59
CA ASP A 100 -12.83 8.45 -27.38
C ASP A 100 -11.70 7.48 -27.03
N LEU A 101 -11.97 6.17 -27.11
CA LEU A 101 -10.99 5.14 -26.83
C LEU A 101 -9.85 5.15 -27.87
N SER A 102 -10.14 5.43 -29.14
CA SER A 102 -9.09 5.58 -30.15
C SER A 102 -8.24 6.83 -29.90
N PHE A 103 -8.85 7.96 -29.54
CA PHE A 103 -8.14 9.17 -29.13
C PHE A 103 -7.23 8.90 -27.91
N ILE A 104 -7.79 8.29 -26.86
CA ILE A 104 -7.07 7.94 -25.63
C ILE A 104 -5.89 7.01 -25.90
N LYS A 105 -6.03 6.10 -26.87
CA LYS A 105 -4.93 5.20 -27.27
C LYS A 105 -3.73 5.95 -27.87
N HIS A 106 -3.95 7.05 -28.57
CA HIS A 106 -2.87 7.87 -29.15
C HIS A 106 -2.26 8.85 -28.14
N THR A 107 -3.08 9.45 -27.27
CA THR A 107 -2.60 10.42 -26.27
C THR A 107 -2.06 9.77 -25.00
N GLY A 108 -2.45 8.52 -24.74
CA GLY A 108 -2.20 7.82 -23.48
C GLY A 108 -3.20 8.20 -22.37
N ILE A 109 -3.08 7.51 -21.24
CA ILE A 109 -3.85 7.73 -20.02
C ILE A 109 -2.91 7.96 -18.82
N PRO A 110 -3.39 8.63 -17.77
CA PRO A 110 -2.67 8.71 -16.51
C PRO A 110 -2.35 7.32 -15.97
N PRO A 111 -1.12 7.08 -15.49
CA PRO A 111 -0.70 5.75 -14.99
C PRO A 111 -1.53 5.32 -13.78
N THR A 112 -2.13 6.27 -13.06
CA THR A 112 -3.03 6.03 -11.94
C THR A 112 -4.35 5.37 -12.35
N LEU A 113 -4.79 5.56 -13.60
CA LEU A 113 -6.05 5.04 -14.16
C LEU A 113 -5.85 3.79 -15.00
N ALA A 114 -4.63 3.51 -15.48
CA ALA A 114 -4.36 2.38 -16.37
C ALA A 114 -4.87 1.05 -15.82
N ARG A 115 -4.60 0.77 -14.54
CA ARG A 115 -5.05 -0.46 -13.89
C ARG A 115 -6.58 -0.55 -13.79
N ASP A 116 -7.25 0.57 -13.56
CA ASP A 116 -8.70 0.60 -13.40
C ASP A 116 -9.39 0.40 -14.76
N PHE A 117 -8.84 0.97 -15.83
CA PHE A 117 -9.34 0.83 -17.20
C PHE A 117 -9.10 -0.58 -17.74
N ASP A 118 -7.93 -1.18 -17.46
CA ASP A 118 -7.61 -2.56 -17.85
C ASP A 118 -8.54 -3.60 -17.20
N ALA A 119 -9.07 -3.30 -16.01
CA ALA A 119 -10.00 -4.17 -15.31
C ALA A 119 -11.43 -4.10 -15.85
N GLN A 120 -11.76 -3.05 -16.62
CA GLN A 120 -13.10 -2.84 -17.18
C GLN A 120 -13.19 -3.43 -18.59
N THR A 121 -14.30 -4.11 -18.89
CA THR A 121 -14.59 -4.59 -20.26
C THR A 121 -14.81 -3.46 -21.24
N GLN A 122 -15.51 -2.41 -20.80
CA GLN A 122 -15.64 -1.14 -21.49
C GLN A 122 -15.35 -0.01 -20.49
N PRO A 123 -14.33 0.83 -20.77
CA PRO A 123 -14.02 1.96 -19.91
C PRO A 123 -15.20 2.91 -19.77
N HIS A 124 -15.54 3.25 -18.52
CA HIS A 124 -16.64 4.15 -18.19
C HIS A 124 -16.30 4.99 -16.95
N ALA A 125 -16.98 6.12 -16.81
CA ALA A 125 -16.77 7.02 -15.69
C ALA A 125 -18.10 7.65 -15.25
N VAL A 126 -18.23 7.90 -13.94
CA VAL A 126 -19.40 8.56 -13.36
C VAL A 126 -19.26 10.07 -13.48
N ILE A 127 -20.36 10.74 -13.82
CA ILE A 127 -20.41 12.20 -13.93
C ILE A 127 -20.54 12.81 -12.55
N ARG A 128 -19.67 13.77 -12.27
CA ARG A 128 -19.56 14.43 -10.97
C ARG A 128 -19.87 15.92 -11.09
N ALA A 129 -20.25 16.53 -9.98
CA ALA A 129 -20.49 17.97 -9.94
C ALA A 129 -19.25 18.78 -10.37
N SER A 130 -18.04 18.33 -10.01
CA SER A 130 -16.78 18.97 -10.41
C SER A 130 -16.47 18.81 -11.90
N THR A 131 -16.91 17.71 -12.51
CA THR A 131 -16.80 17.50 -13.96
C THR A 131 -17.69 18.47 -14.72
N LEU A 132 -18.95 18.61 -14.30
CA LEU A 132 -19.87 19.59 -14.89
C LEU A 132 -19.34 21.03 -14.77
N LYS A 133 -18.82 21.41 -13.60
CA LYS A 133 -18.16 22.72 -13.42
C LYS A 133 -17.00 22.93 -14.40
N SER A 134 -16.18 21.90 -14.62
CA SER A 134 -15.03 22.00 -15.54
C SER A 134 -15.50 22.18 -16.98
N ILE A 135 -16.58 21.49 -17.36
CA ILE A 135 -17.23 21.60 -18.68
C ILE A 135 -17.81 23.00 -18.88
N ASP A 136 -18.53 23.56 -17.89
CA ASP A 136 -19.08 24.92 -17.96
C ASP A 136 -17.99 25.97 -18.22
N TYR A 137 -16.80 25.78 -17.63
CA TYR A 137 -15.66 26.64 -17.90
C TYR A 137 -15.10 26.44 -19.31
N LEU A 138 -15.03 25.20 -19.80
CA LEU A 138 -14.62 24.93 -21.18
C LEU A 138 -15.57 25.58 -22.17
N ASP A 139 -16.89 25.47 -21.97
CA ASP A 139 -17.85 26.09 -22.89
C ASP A 139 -17.71 27.61 -22.98
N LYS A 140 -17.48 28.27 -21.84
CA LYS A 140 -17.16 29.70 -21.81
C LYS A 140 -15.83 30.01 -22.50
N ALA A 141 -14.85 29.13 -22.32
CA ALA A 141 -13.51 29.28 -22.87
C ALA A 141 -13.43 29.08 -24.39
N ALA A 142 -14.44 28.46 -25.02
CA ALA A 142 -14.52 28.31 -26.47
C ALA A 142 -14.41 29.65 -27.21
N ASN A 143 -14.88 30.72 -26.57
CA ASN A 143 -14.96 32.06 -27.14
C ASN A 143 -14.06 33.10 -26.43
N SER A 144 -13.26 32.68 -25.44
CA SER A 144 -12.39 33.58 -24.66
C SER A 144 -10.92 33.15 -24.76
N PRO A 145 -9.97 34.07 -24.53
CA PRO A 145 -8.56 33.70 -24.49
C PRO A 145 -8.28 32.75 -23.33
N SER A 146 -7.33 31.83 -23.55
CA SER A 146 -6.91 30.84 -22.53
C SER A 146 -6.32 31.45 -21.26
N LYS A 147 -5.92 32.72 -21.29
CA LYS A 147 -5.48 33.48 -20.12
C LYS A 147 -6.58 33.63 -19.06
N ASP A 148 -7.84 33.67 -19.48
CA ASP A 148 -8.97 33.85 -18.55
C ASP A 148 -9.41 32.53 -17.92
N THR A 149 -9.17 31.41 -18.61
CA THR A 149 -9.57 30.07 -18.17
C THR A 149 -8.36 29.17 -17.99
N ARG A 150 -7.76 29.26 -16.80
CA ARG A 150 -6.67 28.41 -16.33
C ARG A 150 -7.08 27.70 -15.05
N LEU A 151 -7.52 26.46 -15.17
CA LEU A 151 -8.11 25.68 -14.10
C LEU A 151 -7.11 24.67 -13.54
N VAL A 152 -7.12 24.48 -12.23
CA VAL A 152 -6.38 23.42 -11.55
C VAL A 152 -7.34 22.55 -10.74
N LEU A 153 -7.47 21.29 -11.14
CA LEU A 153 -8.19 20.26 -10.41
C LEU A 153 -7.35 19.81 -9.20
N HIS A 154 -7.82 20.13 -8.00
CA HIS A 154 -7.14 19.77 -6.76
C HIS A 154 -8.11 19.23 -5.72
N GLY A 155 -7.65 18.30 -4.88
CA GLY A 155 -8.39 17.72 -3.76
C GLY A 155 -7.61 16.58 -3.13
N ASP A 156 -8.25 15.87 -2.22
CA ASP A 156 -7.61 14.81 -1.43
C ASP A 156 -7.05 13.64 -2.27
N ALA A 157 -6.15 12.85 -1.68
CA ALA A 157 -5.62 11.65 -2.31
C ALA A 157 -6.75 10.69 -2.69
N GLY A 158 -6.83 10.33 -3.98
CA GLY A 158 -7.88 9.43 -4.48
C GLY A 158 -9.22 10.11 -4.81
N SER A 159 -9.31 11.44 -4.75
CA SER A 159 -10.53 12.21 -5.08
C SER A 159 -10.95 12.20 -6.55
N GLY A 160 -10.25 11.51 -7.45
CA GLY A 160 -10.63 11.42 -8.86
C GLY A 160 -10.13 12.56 -9.77
N ARG A 161 -9.06 13.27 -9.38
CA ARG A 161 -8.46 14.36 -10.17
C ARG A 161 -8.11 13.97 -11.62
N SER A 162 -7.37 12.87 -11.79
CA SER A 162 -6.95 12.39 -13.11
C SER A 162 -8.12 11.97 -14.00
N ILE A 163 -9.16 11.34 -13.43
CA ILE A 163 -10.32 10.90 -14.23
C ILE A 163 -11.19 12.09 -14.65
N SER A 164 -11.37 13.10 -13.79
CA SER A 164 -12.09 14.33 -14.17
C SER A 164 -11.32 15.16 -15.21
N LEU A 165 -9.99 15.17 -15.17
CA LEU A 165 -9.19 15.75 -16.24
C LEU A 165 -9.39 15.00 -17.55
N LEU A 166 -9.37 13.67 -17.53
CA LEU A 166 -9.60 12.84 -18.72
C LEU A 166 -11.01 13.07 -19.30
N GLN A 167 -12.05 13.18 -18.45
CA GLN A 167 -13.40 13.53 -18.88
C GLN A 167 -13.43 14.90 -19.58
N SER A 168 -12.73 15.89 -19.04
CA SER A 168 -12.62 17.25 -19.64
C SER A 168 -11.91 17.22 -21.00
N VAL A 169 -10.90 16.37 -21.13
CA VAL A 169 -10.14 16.14 -22.37
C VAL A 169 -11.00 15.48 -23.45
N VAL A 170 -11.73 14.42 -23.10
CA VAL A 170 -12.66 13.73 -24.01
C VAL A 170 -13.78 14.68 -24.44
N TYR A 171 -14.35 15.42 -23.49
CA TYR A 171 -15.35 16.45 -23.78
C TYR A 171 -14.85 17.45 -24.81
N ALA A 172 -13.67 18.04 -24.60
CA ALA A 172 -13.10 19.02 -25.51
C ALA A 172 -12.86 18.43 -26.91
N GLN A 173 -12.38 17.18 -27.00
CA GLN A 173 -12.17 16.50 -28.27
C GLN A 173 -13.48 16.39 -29.08
N GLN A 174 -14.56 15.95 -28.42
CA GLN A 174 -15.89 15.81 -29.01
C GLN A 174 -16.52 17.17 -29.36
N SER A 175 -16.32 18.19 -28.52
CA SER A 175 -16.80 19.57 -28.74
C SER A 175 -15.94 20.39 -29.73
N GLY A 176 -15.05 19.74 -30.49
CA GLY A 176 -14.35 20.38 -31.60
C GLY A 176 -13.04 21.10 -31.23
N TYR A 177 -12.50 20.94 -30.02
CA TYR A 177 -11.23 21.55 -29.62
C TYR A 177 -10.02 20.91 -30.31
N LEU A 178 -8.94 21.66 -30.45
CA LEU A 178 -7.59 21.12 -30.60
C LEU A 178 -7.06 20.76 -29.20
N VAL A 179 -6.74 19.50 -28.96
CA VAL A 179 -6.38 19.02 -27.63
C VAL A 179 -4.91 18.63 -27.56
N ILE A 180 -4.17 19.29 -26.68
CA ILE A 180 -2.82 18.93 -26.27
C ILE A 180 -2.92 18.29 -24.89
N TYR A 181 -2.82 16.96 -24.82
CA TYR A 181 -2.95 16.23 -23.56
C TYR A 181 -1.61 15.61 -23.13
N ILE A 182 -1.23 15.91 -21.88
CA ILE A 182 -0.04 15.35 -21.22
C ILE A 182 -0.52 14.51 -20.03
N PRO A 183 -0.66 13.18 -20.18
CA PRO A 183 -1.19 12.31 -19.13
C PRO A 183 -0.23 12.08 -17.96
N ASN A 184 1.06 12.34 -18.13
CA ASN A 184 2.06 12.26 -17.06
C ASN A 184 3.19 13.28 -17.28
N SER A 185 3.09 14.43 -16.61
CA SER A 185 4.12 15.48 -16.68
C SER A 185 5.47 15.07 -16.07
N GLN A 186 5.54 13.98 -15.30
CA GLN A 186 6.77 13.53 -14.65
C GLN A 186 7.84 13.16 -15.68
N HIS A 187 7.43 12.60 -16.82
CA HIS A 187 8.33 12.28 -17.93
C HIS A 187 8.97 13.50 -18.60
N LEU A 188 8.43 14.70 -18.34
CA LEU A 188 9.02 15.94 -18.84
C LEU A 188 10.26 16.36 -18.03
N VAL A 189 10.40 15.85 -16.79
CA VAL A 189 11.39 16.32 -15.81
C VAL A 189 12.23 15.20 -15.18
N ASP A 190 11.95 13.94 -15.50
CA ASP A 190 12.58 12.76 -14.89
C ASP A 190 13.88 12.30 -15.57
N SER A 191 14.39 13.08 -16.53
CA SER A 191 15.60 12.74 -17.30
C SER A 191 15.47 11.47 -18.16
N SER A 192 14.25 11.08 -18.57
CA SER A 192 14.02 9.94 -19.49
C SER A 192 14.40 10.23 -20.94
N TYR A 193 14.41 11.50 -21.36
CA TYR A 193 14.73 11.91 -22.72
C TYR A 193 16.07 12.65 -22.80
N ASP A 194 16.75 12.51 -23.92
CA ASP A 194 17.97 13.26 -24.23
C ASP A 194 17.71 14.77 -24.25
N TYR A 195 18.72 15.52 -23.82
CA TYR A 195 18.70 16.97 -23.71
C TYR A 195 20.04 17.55 -24.14
N LEU A 196 20.01 18.72 -24.76
CA LEU A 196 21.19 19.39 -25.29
C LEU A 196 21.41 20.71 -24.56
N PRO A 197 22.67 21.11 -24.33
CA PRO A 197 22.97 22.41 -23.76
C PRO A 197 22.44 23.53 -24.66
N PRO A 198 22.12 24.68 -24.06
CA PRO A 198 21.72 25.86 -24.82
C PRO A 198 22.71 26.20 -25.93
N SER A 199 22.20 26.61 -27.09
CA SER A 199 23.01 27.31 -28.09
C SER A 199 23.43 28.68 -27.54
N GLN A 200 24.54 29.24 -28.02
CA GLN A 200 25.13 30.48 -27.48
C GLN A 200 24.17 31.69 -27.39
N SER A 201 23.04 31.67 -28.11
CA SER A 201 22.01 32.71 -28.11
C SER A 201 20.89 32.53 -27.09
N ASN A 202 20.66 31.31 -26.57
CA ASN A 202 19.53 31.01 -25.68
C ASN A 202 20.03 30.50 -24.32
N SER A 203 19.30 30.78 -23.24
CA SER A 203 19.60 30.22 -21.90
C SER A 203 18.83 28.93 -21.59
N ILE A 204 18.19 28.33 -22.61
CA ILE A 204 17.25 27.22 -22.47
C ILE A 204 17.88 25.94 -23.01
N TRP A 205 17.78 24.85 -22.26
CA TRP A 205 18.20 23.52 -22.62
C TRP A 205 17.17 22.86 -23.53
N SER A 206 17.61 22.33 -24.66
CA SER A 206 16.75 21.76 -25.70
C SER A 206 16.39 20.30 -25.38
N GLN A 207 15.13 19.89 -25.61
CA GLN A 207 14.67 18.50 -25.44
C GLN A 207 14.11 17.94 -26.78
N PRO A 208 14.98 17.53 -27.74
CA PRO A 208 14.56 17.25 -29.11
C PRO A 208 13.62 16.04 -29.23
N ALA A 209 14.00 14.90 -28.64
CA ALA A 209 13.22 13.65 -28.69
C ALA A 209 11.83 13.81 -28.03
N LEU A 210 11.77 14.51 -26.90
CA LEU A 210 10.51 14.81 -26.21
C LEU A 210 9.62 15.72 -27.04
N SER A 211 10.20 16.75 -27.67
CA SER A 211 9.47 17.70 -28.52
C SER A 211 8.87 17.01 -29.74
N ALA A 212 9.64 16.13 -30.41
CA ALA A 212 9.16 15.32 -31.52
C ALA A 212 8.04 14.35 -31.10
N SER A 213 8.17 13.70 -29.93
CA SER A 213 7.15 12.80 -29.39
C SER A 213 5.82 13.51 -29.12
N LEU A 214 5.88 14.69 -28.47
CA LEU A 214 4.69 15.49 -28.18
C LEU A 214 4.01 16.01 -29.47
N LEU A 215 4.79 16.46 -30.45
CA LEU A 215 4.26 16.89 -31.74
C LEU A 215 3.60 15.75 -32.51
N ARG A 216 4.18 14.55 -32.50
CA ARG A 216 3.58 13.36 -33.11
C ARG A 216 2.24 13.01 -32.46
N SER A 217 2.20 12.92 -31.13
CA SER A 217 0.96 12.61 -30.40
C SER A 217 -0.11 13.68 -30.64
N PHE A 218 0.27 14.96 -30.68
CA PHE A 218 -0.63 16.06 -31.02
C PHE A 218 -1.16 15.98 -32.47
N ALA A 219 -0.30 15.66 -33.43
CA ALA A 219 -0.66 15.53 -34.84
C ALA A 219 -1.62 14.36 -35.08
N GLU A 220 -1.36 13.20 -34.47
CA GLU A 220 -2.18 11.99 -34.60
C GLU A 220 -3.57 12.17 -33.96
N SER A 221 -3.62 12.80 -32.79
CA SER A 221 -4.87 12.99 -32.04
C SER A 221 -5.80 14.06 -32.64
N ASN A 222 -5.26 15.01 -33.43
CA ASN A 222 -6.02 16.14 -33.99
C ASN A 222 -5.99 16.22 -35.52
N LYS A 223 -5.66 15.11 -36.20
CA LYS A 223 -5.40 15.06 -37.65
C LYS A 223 -6.45 15.80 -38.49
N ASP A 224 -7.73 15.49 -38.27
CA ASP A 224 -8.83 16.02 -39.09
C ASP A 224 -8.97 17.54 -39.01
N LYS A 225 -8.60 18.13 -37.86
CA LYS A 225 -8.69 19.57 -37.60
C LYS A 225 -7.41 20.29 -38.05
N LEU A 226 -6.24 19.69 -37.82
CA LEU A 226 -4.94 20.31 -38.13
C LEU A 226 -4.68 20.49 -39.63
N VAL A 227 -5.28 19.66 -40.48
CA VAL A 227 -5.20 19.84 -41.94
C VAL A 227 -5.85 21.16 -42.38
N ASN A 228 -6.88 21.62 -41.65
CA ASN A 228 -7.61 22.85 -41.96
C ASN A 228 -6.96 24.11 -41.37
N VAL A 229 -5.99 23.98 -40.47
CA VAL A 229 -5.26 25.11 -39.88
C VAL A 229 -4.05 25.41 -40.74
N LYS A 230 -3.99 26.62 -41.29
CA LYS A 230 -2.88 27.09 -42.14
C LYS A 230 -1.82 27.80 -41.33
N ILE A 231 -0.58 27.69 -41.80
CA ILE A 231 0.59 28.32 -41.19
C ILE A 231 0.77 29.75 -41.71
N SER A 232 1.05 30.70 -40.81
CA SER A 232 1.17 32.13 -41.13
C SER A 232 2.53 32.58 -41.68
N GLN A 233 3.60 31.83 -41.38
CA GLN A 233 4.99 32.14 -41.74
C GLN A 233 5.74 30.91 -42.26
N ASP A 234 6.84 31.14 -42.99
CA ASP A 234 7.69 30.05 -43.44
C ASP A 234 8.49 29.46 -42.27
N TYR A 235 8.52 28.14 -42.18
CA TYR A 235 9.44 27.38 -41.33
C TYR A 235 10.41 26.61 -42.23
N ALA A 236 11.60 26.26 -41.75
CA ALA A 236 12.76 25.84 -42.55
C ALA A 236 12.47 24.87 -43.74
N GLN A 237 11.44 24.01 -43.65
CA GLN A 237 11.04 23.11 -44.74
C GLN A 237 9.53 23.09 -45.03
N VAL A 238 8.74 23.97 -44.40
CA VAL A 238 7.28 24.06 -44.60
C VAL A 238 6.93 25.49 -44.95
N LYS A 239 6.33 25.68 -46.12
CA LYS A 239 5.98 27.00 -46.64
C LYS A 239 4.73 27.55 -45.94
N LYS A 240 4.63 28.87 -45.93
CA LYS A 240 3.43 29.62 -45.59
C LYS A 240 2.23 29.06 -46.36
N ASP A 241 1.07 29.06 -45.72
CA ASP A 241 -0.21 28.50 -46.19
C ASP A 241 -0.30 26.96 -46.27
N ASP A 242 0.77 26.22 -45.97
CA ASP A 242 0.69 24.77 -45.78
C ASP A 242 -0.04 24.43 -44.46
N SER A 243 -0.47 23.18 -44.32
CA SER A 243 -1.20 22.70 -43.15
C SER A 243 -0.31 22.59 -41.92
N LEU A 244 -0.85 22.95 -40.75
CA LEU A 244 -0.18 22.83 -39.46
C LEU A 244 0.16 21.35 -39.14
N TYR A 245 -0.63 20.42 -39.68
CA TYR A 245 -0.34 18.98 -39.60
C TYR A 245 1.03 18.62 -40.22
N ASN A 246 1.34 19.15 -41.41
CA ASN A 246 2.61 18.89 -42.10
C ASN A 246 3.80 19.42 -41.29
N LEU A 247 3.64 20.57 -40.64
CA LEU A 247 4.64 21.11 -39.72
C LEU A 247 4.84 20.21 -38.50
N CYS A 248 3.77 19.69 -37.88
CA CYS A 248 3.89 18.81 -36.71
C CYS A 248 4.55 17.46 -37.04
N MET A 249 4.37 16.94 -38.27
CA MET A 249 4.94 15.66 -38.69
C MET A 249 6.39 15.77 -39.19
N HIS A 250 6.85 16.99 -39.51
CA HIS A 250 8.19 17.27 -40.00
C HIS A 250 9.34 16.70 -39.14
N PRO A 251 9.33 16.83 -37.80
CA PRO A 251 10.42 16.34 -36.93
C PRO A 251 10.65 14.83 -36.98
N SER A 252 9.73 14.05 -37.54
CA SER A 252 9.95 12.61 -37.77
C SER A 252 11.07 12.34 -38.79
N LYS A 253 11.51 13.35 -39.55
CA LYS A 253 12.62 13.26 -40.51
C LYS A 253 13.97 13.73 -39.94
N SER A 254 13.95 14.67 -38.99
CA SER A 254 15.14 15.19 -38.32
C SER A 254 14.78 15.63 -36.90
N GLU A 255 15.30 14.93 -35.90
CA GLU A 255 15.06 15.27 -34.49
C GLU A 255 15.74 16.59 -34.10
N GLN A 256 16.79 17.01 -34.81
CA GLN A 256 17.56 18.21 -34.48
C GLN A 256 16.73 19.50 -34.60
N SER A 257 15.77 19.56 -35.52
CA SER A 257 14.86 20.71 -35.69
C SER A 257 13.58 20.61 -34.86
N ALA A 258 13.41 19.55 -34.05
CA ALA A 258 12.15 19.29 -33.34
C ALA A 258 11.76 20.41 -32.36
N VAL A 259 12.75 21.04 -31.71
CA VAL A 259 12.50 22.12 -30.74
C VAL A 259 12.04 23.40 -31.44
N GLU A 260 12.69 23.79 -32.54
CA GLU A 260 12.29 24.96 -33.33
C GLU A 260 10.89 24.78 -33.93
N VAL A 261 10.59 23.59 -34.45
CA VAL A 261 9.26 23.24 -34.95
C VAL A 261 8.23 23.26 -33.81
N PHE A 262 8.57 22.75 -32.63
CA PHE A 262 7.68 22.78 -31.46
C PHE A 262 7.34 24.22 -31.05
N GLU A 263 8.33 25.10 -30.95
CA GLU A 263 8.10 26.52 -30.66
C GLU A 263 7.25 27.19 -31.75
N GLY A 264 7.52 26.87 -33.03
CA GLY A 264 6.76 27.33 -34.17
C GLY A 264 5.29 26.91 -34.13
N VAL A 265 5.00 25.62 -33.88
CA VAL A 265 3.64 25.10 -33.78
C VAL A 265 2.87 25.82 -32.66
N PHE A 266 3.47 25.99 -31.48
CA PHE A 266 2.81 26.73 -30.41
C PHE A 266 2.61 28.22 -30.74
N ALA A 267 3.53 28.85 -31.49
CA ALA A 267 3.34 30.22 -31.96
C ALA A 267 2.15 30.33 -32.92
N GLU A 268 1.96 29.37 -33.81
CA GLU A 268 0.80 29.32 -34.71
C GLU A 268 -0.50 29.00 -33.96
N LEU A 269 -0.46 28.11 -32.97
CA LEU A 269 -1.62 27.83 -32.10
C LEU A 269 -2.04 29.05 -31.27
N ASN A 270 -1.09 29.91 -30.88
CA ASN A 270 -1.40 31.15 -30.17
C ASN A 270 -2.14 32.15 -31.08
N LYS A 271 -1.84 32.17 -32.40
CA LYS A 271 -2.42 33.08 -33.38
C LYS A 271 -3.76 32.60 -33.94
N GLN A 272 -3.89 31.30 -34.21
CA GLN A 272 -5.09 30.73 -34.84
C GLN A 272 -6.31 30.92 -33.94
N SER A 273 -7.48 31.21 -34.53
CA SER A 273 -8.76 31.39 -33.82
C SER A 273 -9.91 30.57 -34.42
N THR A 274 -9.57 29.63 -35.31
CA THR A 274 -10.51 28.74 -36.01
C THR A 274 -11.08 27.70 -35.06
N TYR A 275 -10.21 27.09 -34.25
CA TYR A 275 -10.61 26.07 -33.28
C TYR A 275 -10.13 26.47 -31.89
N PRO A 276 -10.95 26.31 -30.83
CA PRO A 276 -10.48 26.54 -29.47
C PRO A 276 -9.43 25.47 -29.10
N THR A 277 -8.38 25.87 -28.38
CA THR A 277 -7.26 24.98 -28.03
C THR A 277 -7.27 24.67 -26.54
N LEU A 278 -7.22 23.39 -26.18
CA LEU A 278 -7.11 22.92 -24.81
C LEU A 278 -5.70 22.41 -24.54
N LEU A 279 -5.02 22.96 -23.53
CA LEU A 279 -3.85 22.35 -22.92
C LEU A 279 -4.24 21.64 -21.62
N ALA A 280 -4.12 20.32 -21.62
CA ALA A 280 -4.47 19.48 -20.49
C ALA A 280 -3.23 18.78 -19.90
N ILE A 281 -2.96 18.96 -18.61
CA ILE A 281 -1.74 18.45 -17.94
C ILE A 281 -2.09 17.71 -16.65
N ASP A 282 -1.76 16.44 -16.55
CA ASP A 282 -1.82 15.71 -15.27
C ASP A 282 -0.48 15.80 -14.53
N SER A 283 -0.52 15.70 -13.21
CA SER A 283 0.62 15.87 -12.29
C SER A 283 1.30 17.24 -12.38
N LEU A 284 0.53 18.33 -12.45
CA LEU A 284 1.04 19.71 -12.58
C LEU A 284 2.23 20.05 -11.67
N GLN A 285 2.27 19.50 -10.46
CA GLN A 285 3.32 19.74 -9.48
C GLN A 285 4.74 19.44 -9.97
N ALA A 286 4.90 18.54 -10.95
CA ALA A 286 6.21 18.21 -11.53
C ALA A 286 6.87 19.43 -12.20
N LEU A 287 6.08 20.39 -12.72
CA LEU A 287 6.57 21.61 -13.36
C LEU A 287 7.03 22.69 -12.37
N TYR A 288 6.78 22.52 -11.07
CA TYR A 288 7.10 23.48 -10.02
C TYR A 288 8.18 22.96 -9.05
N GLN A 289 8.95 21.94 -9.47
CA GLN A 289 10.01 21.32 -8.67
C GLN A 289 11.32 21.18 -9.45
N PRO A 290 12.48 21.12 -8.79
CA PRO A 290 13.76 20.84 -9.46
C PRO A 290 13.70 19.49 -10.20
N THR A 291 14.19 19.48 -11.43
CA THR A 291 14.16 18.29 -12.31
C THR A 291 15.27 17.29 -11.94
N LEU A 292 15.24 16.11 -12.57
CA LEU A 292 16.35 15.14 -12.50
C LEU A 292 17.47 15.43 -13.51
N TYR A 293 17.21 16.31 -14.49
CA TYR A 293 18.22 16.79 -15.43
C TYR A 293 19.31 17.61 -14.73
N ARG A 294 20.53 17.58 -15.28
CA ARG A 294 21.70 18.23 -14.68
C ARG A 294 22.48 19.07 -15.68
N ASP A 295 23.05 20.17 -15.21
CA ASP A 295 24.01 20.93 -15.99
C ASP A 295 25.42 20.29 -15.98
N GLN A 296 26.36 20.91 -16.69
CA GLN A 296 27.77 20.51 -16.73
C GLN A 296 28.46 20.56 -15.35
N HIS A 297 27.90 21.34 -14.42
CA HIS A 297 28.37 21.47 -13.05
C HIS A 297 27.60 20.56 -12.08
N PHE A 298 26.80 19.63 -12.60
CA PHE A 298 26.03 18.64 -11.85
C PHE A 298 24.90 19.22 -10.99
N ASN A 299 24.52 20.48 -11.19
CA ASN A 299 23.38 21.13 -10.56
C ASN A 299 22.08 20.68 -11.23
N LYS A 300 21.01 20.54 -10.45
CA LYS A 300 19.69 20.21 -10.98
C LYS A 300 19.13 21.38 -11.78
N LEU A 301 18.71 21.10 -13.02
CA LEU A 301 18.01 22.08 -13.84
C LEU A 301 16.60 22.32 -13.29
N GLN A 302 16.10 23.54 -13.49
CA GLN A 302 14.74 23.93 -13.16
C GLN A 302 13.82 23.75 -14.38
N PRO A 303 12.51 23.47 -14.19
CA PRO A 303 11.58 23.28 -15.30
C PRO A 303 11.50 24.47 -16.27
N TYR A 304 11.65 25.70 -15.78
CA TYR A 304 11.67 26.89 -16.65
C TYR A 304 12.96 27.05 -17.47
N GLN A 305 13.94 26.15 -17.31
CA GLN A 305 15.20 26.14 -18.08
C GLN A 305 15.20 25.10 -19.20
N LEU A 306 14.17 24.25 -19.31
CA LEU A 306 14.05 23.24 -20.38
C LEU A 306 13.01 23.69 -21.42
N SER A 307 13.26 23.46 -22.70
CA SER A 307 12.45 24.01 -23.80
C SER A 307 10.96 23.69 -23.71
N VAL A 308 10.61 22.43 -23.48
CA VAL A 308 9.20 21.99 -23.43
C VAL A 308 8.51 22.54 -22.18
N THR A 309 9.09 22.33 -21.00
CA THR A 309 8.45 22.72 -19.74
C THR A 309 8.42 24.23 -19.54
N ALA A 310 9.41 24.98 -20.06
CA ALA A 310 9.37 26.43 -20.09
C ALA A 310 8.18 26.95 -20.89
N LYS A 311 7.95 26.40 -22.11
CA LYS A 311 6.81 26.77 -22.95
C LYS A 311 5.47 26.48 -22.28
N LEU A 312 5.35 25.32 -21.62
CA LEU A 312 4.15 24.98 -20.85
C LEU A 312 3.93 25.97 -19.69
N LEU A 313 4.97 26.32 -18.94
CA LEU A 313 4.89 27.29 -17.85
C LEU A 313 4.53 28.71 -18.33
N GLU A 314 4.97 29.12 -19.51
CA GLU A 314 4.56 30.39 -20.12
C GLU A 314 3.06 30.46 -20.41
N LEU A 315 2.48 29.35 -20.88
CA LEU A 315 1.03 29.24 -21.09
C LEU A 315 0.28 29.20 -19.75
N ILE A 316 0.72 28.34 -18.82
CA ILE A 316 0.11 28.19 -17.48
C ILE A 316 0.13 29.51 -16.70
N SER A 317 1.17 30.32 -16.88
CA SER A 317 1.27 31.65 -16.24
C SER A 317 0.49 32.75 -16.97
N GLY A 318 0.04 32.49 -18.20
CA GLY A 318 -0.63 33.48 -19.05
C GLY A 318 0.28 34.54 -19.65
N ARG A 319 1.61 34.32 -19.66
CA ARG A 319 2.53 35.15 -20.46
C ARG A 319 2.28 34.94 -21.95
N GLN A 320 1.97 33.71 -22.31
CA GLN A 320 1.42 33.37 -23.61
C GLN A 320 0.00 32.84 -23.45
N GLN A 321 -0.79 32.96 -24.51
CA GLN A 321 -2.17 32.53 -24.53
C GLN A 321 -2.56 32.06 -25.93
N PHE A 322 -3.41 31.05 -25.99
CA PHE A 322 -4.25 30.77 -27.14
C PHE A 322 -5.34 31.84 -27.25
N SER A 323 -5.63 32.26 -28.49
CA SER A 323 -6.67 33.24 -28.79
C SER A 323 -8.06 32.81 -28.32
N LYS A 324 -8.35 31.51 -28.43
CA LYS A 324 -9.56 30.82 -27.95
C LYS A 324 -9.18 29.51 -27.29
N GLY A 325 -9.74 29.23 -26.12
CA GLY A 325 -9.58 27.94 -25.45
C GLY A 325 -9.18 28.06 -23.98
N ALA A 326 -8.60 26.99 -23.43
CA ALA A 326 -8.39 26.86 -21.98
C ALA A 326 -7.12 26.08 -21.63
N ILE A 327 -6.70 26.25 -20.37
CA ILE A 327 -5.68 25.41 -19.74
C ILE A 327 -6.33 24.70 -18.57
N VAL A 328 -6.29 23.36 -18.55
CA VAL A 328 -6.84 22.57 -17.45
C VAL A 328 -5.75 21.63 -16.96
N ALA A 329 -5.36 21.76 -15.69
CA ALA A 329 -4.33 20.94 -15.11
C ALA A 329 -4.87 20.18 -13.89
N ALA A 330 -4.33 19.01 -13.60
CA ALA A 330 -4.64 18.25 -12.40
C ALA A 330 -3.39 18.08 -11.54
N THR A 331 -3.56 18.23 -10.24
CA THR A 331 -2.51 17.84 -9.27
C THR A 331 -2.58 16.34 -9.01
N SER A 332 -1.44 15.71 -8.74
CA SER A 332 -1.40 14.31 -8.34
C SER A 332 -0.74 14.14 -6.97
N SER A 333 -1.18 13.13 -6.22
CA SER A 333 -0.55 12.71 -4.95
C SER A 333 0.45 11.57 -5.16
N THR A 334 0.67 11.14 -6.40
CA THR A 334 1.62 10.08 -6.77
C THR A 334 2.59 10.57 -7.84
N PRO A 335 3.89 10.26 -7.73
CA PRO A 335 4.56 9.50 -6.68
C PRO A 335 4.80 10.34 -5.41
N THR A 336 5.00 9.66 -4.28
CA THR A 336 5.31 10.32 -2.99
C THR A 336 6.62 11.11 -2.99
N SER A 337 7.51 10.85 -3.97
CA SER A 337 8.75 11.59 -4.19
C SER A 337 8.52 13.01 -4.71
N MET A 338 7.39 13.28 -5.38
CA MET A 338 7.02 14.59 -5.92
C MET A 338 5.76 15.11 -5.24
N GLN A 339 5.93 15.63 -4.01
CA GLN A 339 4.83 16.24 -3.26
C GLN A 339 4.41 17.58 -3.89
N ILE A 340 3.16 18.01 -3.68
CA ILE A 340 2.71 19.30 -4.21
C ILE A 340 3.46 20.43 -3.46
N PRO A 341 4.19 21.34 -4.15
CA PRO A 341 4.89 22.43 -3.50
C PRO A 341 3.93 23.33 -2.71
N PRO A 342 4.30 23.77 -1.49
CA PRO A 342 3.46 24.66 -0.70
C PRO A 342 3.13 25.98 -1.41
N LEU A 343 4.06 26.46 -2.25
CA LEU A 343 3.86 27.64 -3.10
C LEU A 343 2.67 27.49 -4.06
N LEU A 344 2.53 26.32 -4.69
CA LEU A 344 1.42 26.05 -5.62
C LEU A 344 0.09 25.98 -4.86
N LEU A 345 0.09 25.38 -3.67
CA LEU A 345 -1.10 25.35 -2.80
C LEU A 345 -1.50 26.76 -2.37
N ALA A 346 -0.55 27.58 -1.94
CA ALA A 346 -0.81 28.96 -1.54
C ALA A 346 -1.40 29.80 -2.67
N GLN A 347 -0.92 29.63 -3.91
CA GLN A 347 -1.48 30.33 -5.09
C GLN A 347 -2.90 29.88 -5.45
N LEU A 348 -3.25 28.64 -5.11
CA LEU A 348 -4.62 28.13 -5.25
C LEU A 348 -5.52 28.51 -4.07
N GLY A 349 -5.02 29.28 -3.09
CA GLY A 349 -5.76 29.66 -1.88
C GLY A 349 -5.89 28.52 -0.86
N LEU A 350 -5.04 27.49 -0.95
CA LEU A 350 -5.09 26.29 -0.12
C LEU A 350 -3.98 26.29 0.93
N GLN A 351 -4.30 25.73 2.10
CA GLN A 351 -3.32 25.55 3.16
C GLN A 351 -2.50 24.27 2.94
N PRO A 352 -1.16 24.32 3.11
CA PRO A 352 -0.33 23.13 3.01
C PRO A 352 -0.62 22.19 4.18
N GLN A 353 -0.67 20.88 3.90
CA GLN A 353 -0.91 19.85 4.93
C GLN A 353 0.15 19.84 6.04
N LYS A 354 1.36 20.34 5.74
CA LYS A 354 2.43 20.52 6.71
C LYS A 354 2.69 22.02 6.87
N PRO A 355 2.91 22.50 8.11
CA PRO A 355 3.25 23.90 8.34
C PRO A 355 4.53 24.24 7.58
N VAL A 356 4.48 25.34 6.82
CA VAL A 356 5.64 25.84 6.09
C VAL A 356 6.50 26.63 7.05
N ASN A 357 7.80 26.34 7.07
CA ASN A 357 8.76 27.13 7.85
C ASN A 357 8.74 28.59 7.35
N PRO A 358 8.56 29.59 8.23
CA PRO A 358 8.59 31.01 7.85
C PRO A 358 9.85 31.44 7.08
N PHE A 359 10.97 30.75 7.27
CA PHE A 359 12.24 31.04 6.59
C PHE A 359 12.45 30.26 5.29
N HIS A 360 11.48 29.45 4.86
CA HIS A 360 11.57 28.71 3.61
C HIS A 360 11.45 29.66 2.41
N LYS A 361 12.57 29.92 1.73
CA LYS A 361 12.62 30.81 0.56
C LYS A 361 11.81 30.24 -0.60
N TRP A 362 10.91 31.04 -1.14
CA TRP A 362 10.12 30.69 -2.32
C TRP A 362 10.92 30.96 -3.59
N ASN A 363 10.81 30.06 -4.57
CA ASN A 363 11.39 30.32 -5.89
C ASN A 363 10.50 31.33 -6.62
N VAL A 364 11.04 32.53 -6.85
CA VAL A 364 10.33 33.67 -7.46
C VAL A 364 9.84 33.35 -8.87
N ASN A 365 10.60 32.59 -9.66
CA ASN A 365 10.19 32.22 -11.02
C ASN A 365 8.97 31.29 -10.99
N HIS A 366 8.97 30.31 -10.09
CA HIS A 366 7.82 29.43 -9.88
C HIS A 366 6.61 30.18 -9.32
N LEU A 367 6.83 31.18 -8.47
CA LEU A 367 5.78 32.08 -7.99
C LEU A 367 5.13 32.85 -9.14
N ASN A 368 5.95 33.49 -9.99
CA ASN A 368 5.45 34.22 -11.16
C ASN A 368 4.76 33.28 -12.16
N ASN A 369 5.21 32.03 -12.25
CA ASN A 369 4.63 31.05 -13.15
C ASN A 369 3.30 30.43 -12.65
N SER A 370 2.90 30.69 -11.41
CA SER A 370 1.68 30.13 -10.80
C SER A 370 0.58 31.17 -10.57
N GLN A 371 0.81 32.42 -10.96
CA GLN A 371 -0.16 33.50 -10.82
C GLN A 371 -1.38 33.29 -11.73
N GLY A 372 -2.56 33.61 -11.21
CA GLY A 372 -3.80 33.61 -11.98
C GLY A 372 -4.38 32.23 -12.29
N LEU A 373 -3.97 31.19 -11.55
CA LEU A 373 -4.58 29.86 -11.57
C LEU A 373 -5.88 29.85 -10.76
N LYS A 374 -6.93 29.23 -11.30
CA LYS A 374 -8.23 29.07 -10.65
C LYS A 374 -8.39 27.64 -10.13
N LEU A 375 -8.80 27.51 -8.87
CA LEU A 375 -9.04 26.21 -8.26
C LEU A 375 -10.39 25.63 -8.68
N VAL A 376 -10.40 24.37 -9.09
CA VAL A 376 -11.61 23.53 -9.12
C VAL A 376 -11.41 22.43 -8.08
N GLU A 377 -12.13 22.56 -6.97
CA GLU A 377 -12.03 21.64 -5.85
C GLU A 377 -12.73 20.31 -6.15
N MET A 378 -11.97 19.23 -5.98
CA MET A 378 -12.40 17.85 -6.14
C MET A 378 -12.87 17.33 -4.78
N ASN A 379 -14.17 17.48 -4.55
CA ASN A 379 -14.83 17.01 -3.34
C ASN A 379 -14.81 15.48 -3.23
N LYS A 380 -15.21 14.98 -2.07
CA LYS A 380 -15.58 13.56 -1.89
C LYS A 380 -16.83 13.23 -2.72
N LEU A 381 -17.07 11.95 -2.96
CA LEU A 381 -18.30 11.48 -3.61
C LEU A 381 -19.52 11.95 -2.81
N SER A 382 -20.49 12.52 -3.51
CA SER A 382 -21.83 12.64 -2.96
C SER A 382 -22.47 11.25 -2.90
N PHE A 383 -23.55 11.10 -2.13
CA PHE A 383 -24.26 9.82 -2.06
C PHE A 383 -24.79 9.38 -3.44
N ALA A 384 -25.34 10.31 -4.23
CA ALA A 384 -25.80 10.04 -5.59
C ALA A 384 -24.66 9.62 -6.53
N GLU A 385 -23.49 10.26 -6.43
CA GLU A 385 -22.30 9.84 -7.19
C GLU A 385 -21.83 8.44 -6.77
N ALA A 386 -21.90 8.12 -5.47
CA ALA A 386 -21.52 6.81 -4.95
C ALA A 386 -22.46 5.69 -5.41
N VAL A 387 -23.78 5.94 -5.49
CA VAL A 387 -24.77 5.02 -6.07
C VAL A 387 -24.37 4.67 -7.50
N GLY A 388 -24.07 5.67 -8.32
CA GLY A 388 -23.65 5.47 -9.71
C GLY A 388 -22.40 4.61 -9.85
N VAL A 389 -21.38 4.88 -9.04
CA VAL A 389 -20.13 4.09 -9.03
C VAL A 389 -20.41 2.67 -8.57
N PHE A 390 -21.26 2.49 -7.56
CA PHE A 390 -21.60 1.19 -7.01
C PHE A 390 -22.37 0.32 -8.00
N GLU A 391 -23.39 0.87 -8.65
CA GLU A 391 -24.14 0.17 -9.69
C GLU A 391 -23.27 -0.19 -10.89
N SER A 392 -22.40 0.72 -11.32
CA SER A 392 -21.50 0.48 -12.45
C SER A 392 -20.53 -0.65 -12.15
N LEU A 393 -19.98 -0.70 -10.93
CA LEU A 393 -19.10 -1.79 -10.47
C LEU A 393 -19.85 -3.11 -10.34
N GLY A 394 -21.03 -3.11 -9.71
CA GLY A 394 -21.84 -4.32 -9.50
C GLY A 394 -22.16 -5.03 -10.80
N LYS A 395 -22.60 -4.26 -11.81
CA LYS A 395 -22.96 -4.77 -13.13
C LYS A 395 -21.73 -5.15 -13.97
N THR A 396 -20.64 -4.38 -13.91
CA THR A 396 -19.42 -4.65 -14.71
C THR A 396 -18.61 -5.84 -14.18
N LEU A 397 -18.52 -6.01 -12.87
CA LEU A 397 -17.72 -7.08 -12.25
C LEU A 397 -18.47 -8.43 -12.21
N GLY A 398 -19.72 -8.47 -12.67
CA GLY A 398 -20.54 -9.69 -12.65
C GLY A 398 -20.61 -10.29 -11.24
N LEU A 399 -20.63 -9.44 -10.21
CA LEU A 399 -20.65 -9.91 -8.82
C LEU A 399 -21.93 -10.72 -8.61
N SER A 400 -21.80 -12.00 -8.25
CA SER A 400 -22.95 -12.86 -7.92
C SER A 400 -23.65 -12.48 -6.60
N TYR A 401 -23.35 -11.30 -6.05
CA TYR A 401 -23.86 -10.83 -4.77
C TYR A 401 -24.94 -9.77 -4.99
N PRO A 402 -26.03 -9.78 -4.20
CA PRO A 402 -27.05 -8.75 -4.28
C PRO A 402 -26.44 -7.39 -3.91
N MET A 403 -26.56 -6.41 -4.80
CA MET A 403 -26.23 -5.02 -4.52
C MET A 403 -27.31 -4.44 -3.59
N SER A 404 -27.09 -4.54 -2.28
CA SER A 404 -27.99 -3.98 -1.26
C SER A 404 -27.61 -2.57 -0.85
N ASP A 405 -28.59 -1.79 -0.39
CA ASP A 405 -28.39 -0.44 0.13
C ASP A 405 -27.47 -0.43 1.36
N GLU A 406 -27.51 -1.50 2.16
CA GLU A 406 -26.64 -1.68 3.31
C GLU A 406 -25.17 -1.88 2.90
N LEU A 407 -24.92 -2.64 1.82
CA LEU A 407 -23.58 -2.78 1.25
C LEU A 407 -23.09 -1.45 0.66
N LEU A 408 -23.97 -0.70 -0.01
CA LEU A 408 -23.64 0.64 -0.49
C LEU A 408 -23.26 1.58 0.67
N LEU A 409 -24.08 1.63 1.73
CA LEU A 409 -23.87 2.56 2.85
C LEU A 409 -22.63 2.19 3.66
N SER A 410 -22.41 0.90 3.93
CA SER A 410 -21.19 0.41 4.57
C SER A 410 -19.95 0.75 3.73
N LYS A 411 -20.02 0.63 2.40
CA LYS A 411 -18.92 1.04 1.52
C LYS A 411 -18.69 2.52 1.45
N PHE A 412 -19.75 3.30 1.41
CA PHE A 412 -19.65 4.74 1.38
C PHE A 412 -18.99 5.27 2.65
N THR A 413 -19.38 4.72 3.80
CA THR A 413 -18.80 5.05 5.12
C THR A 413 -17.37 4.57 5.27
N GLU A 414 -17.03 3.32 4.87
CA GLU A 414 -15.66 2.79 4.89
C GLU A 414 -14.71 3.62 4.01
N ALA A 415 -15.15 3.99 2.81
CA ALA A 415 -14.36 4.80 1.88
C ALA A 415 -14.22 6.26 2.34
N GLY A 416 -15.03 6.71 3.31
CA GLY A 416 -15.10 8.10 3.73
C GLY A 416 -15.41 9.05 2.57
N GLY A 417 -16.17 8.57 1.58
CA GLY A 417 -16.48 9.27 0.32
C GLY A 417 -15.33 9.36 -0.69
N SER A 418 -14.18 8.70 -0.50
CA SER A 418 -13.08 8.72 -1.48
C SER A 418 -13.35 7.77 -2.65
N PRO A 419 -13.41 8.24 -3.92
CA PRO A 419 -13.66 7.38 -5.08
C PRO A 419 -12.69 6.21 -5.18
N LYS A 420 -11.39 6.45 -4.97
CA LYS A 420 -10.37 5.40 -5.08
C LYS A 420 -10.51 4.31 -4.00
N ALA A 421 -10.85 4.71 -2.77
CA ALA A 421 -11.10 3.74 -1.70
C ALA A 421 -12.37 2.93 -1.98
N PHE A 422 -13.39 3.59 -2.56
CA PHE A 422 -14.67 3.00 -2.91
C PHE A 422 -14.57 1.95 -4.02
N THR A 423 -13.78 2.20 -5.06
CA THR A 423 -13.61 1.28 -6.21
C THR A 423 -12.66 0.11 -5.95
N THR A 424 -11.95 0.10 -4.82
CA THR A 424 -10.96 -0.96 -4.52
C THR A 424 -11.68 -2.30 -4.27
N ILE A 425 -11.71 -3.19 -5.27
CA ILE A 425 -12.41 -4.50 -5.29
C ILE A 425 -12.16 -5.37 -4.05
N GLN A 426 -10.98 -5.25 -3.43
CA GLN A 426 -10.64 -5.98 -2.20
C GLN A 426 -11.56 -5.59 -1.03
N SER A 427 -11.98 -4.33 -0.95
CA SER A 427 -12.92 -3.89 0.07
C SER A 427 -14.30 -4.52 -0.19
N LEU A 428 -14.84 -4.47 -1.42
CA LEU A 428 -16.14 -5.06 -1.79
C LEU A 428 -16.27 -6.53 -1.39
N ARG A 429 -15.18 -7.30 -1.55
CA ARG A 429 -15.13 -8.71 -1.15
C ARG A 429 -15.10 -8.92 0.38
N MET A 430 -14.55 -7.97 1.13
CA MET A 430 -14.43 -8.00 2.60
C MET A 430 -15.71 -7.53 3.31
N ALA A 431 -16.36 -6.45 2.85
CA ALA A 431 -17.60 -5.99 3.50
C ALA A 431 -18.75 -6.99 3.36
N TYR A 432 -18.79 -7.76 2.28
CA TYR A 432 -19.79 -8.83 2.14
C TYR A 432 -19.52 -10.00 3.10
N SER A 433 -18.25 -10.36 3.39
CA SER A 433 -17.98 -11.39 4.39
C SER A 433 -18.42 -10.98 5.79
N ASP A 434 -18.41 -9.68 6.07
CA ASP A 434 -18.86 -9.12 7.35
C ASP A 434 -20.40 -9.08 7.43
N LEU A 435 -21.09 -8.62 6.37
CA LEU A 435 -22.57 -8.57 6.31
C LEU A 435 -23.25 -9.95 6.33
N ARG A 436 -22.60 -10.99 5.79
CA ARG A 436 -23.10 -12.38 5.89
C ARG A 436 -22.93 -12.94 7.31
N GLY A 437 -22.04 -12.37 8.11
CA GLY A 437 -21.95 -12.66 9.54
C GLY A 437 -23.14 -12.14 10.34
N GLU A 438 -23.80 -11.08 9.86
CA GLU A 438 -24.90 -10.40 10.58
C GLU A 438 -26.31 -10.77 10.03
N SER A 439 -26.44 -11.05 8.72
CA SER A 439 -27.74 -11.36 8.08
C SER A 439 -28.24 -12.81 8.26
N GLY A 440 -27.54 -13.64 9.03
CA GLY A 440 -27.98 -15.00 9.38
C GLY A 440 -29.08 -15.07 10.44
N GLU A 441 -29.45 -13.95 11.07
CA GLU A 441 -30.37 -13.95 12.23
C GLU A 441 -31.79 -13.41 11.97
N GLN A 442 -32.12 -12.89 10.78
CA GLN A 442 -33.46 -12.34 10.53
C GLN A 442 -33.98 -12.61 9.12
N SER A 443 -34.43 -13.84 8.85
CA SER A 443 -35.51 -14.07 7.88
C SER A 443 -36.29 -15.31 8.31
N GLY A 444 -37.24 -15.05 9.20
CA GLY A 444 -38.27 -16.00 9.55
C GLY A 444 -39.26 -16.13 8.39
N ASN A 445 -39.40 -17.36 7.91
CA ASN A 445 -40.68 -18.04 7.83
C ASN A 445 -41.82 -17.27 7.15
N LEU A 446 -42.12 -17.54 5.87
CA LEU A 446 -43.46 -17.46 5.29
C LEU A 446 -43.54 -18.30 4.00
N ASN A 447 -44.57 -19.16 3.95
CA ASN A 447 -45.10 -19.97 2.84
C ASN A 447 -44.29 -21.24 2.46
N GLY A 448 -44.82 -22.47 2.48
CA GLY A 448 -46.21 -22.92 2.42
C GLY A 448 -46.49 -23.60 1.07
N GLY A 449 -46.47 -24.94 1.06
CA GLY A 449 -47.34 -25.77 0.21
C GLY A 449 -47.02 -25.95 -1.28
N ASN A 450 -46.84 -27.23 -1.63
CA ASN A 450 -47.51 -27.97 -2.71
C ASN A 450 -46.71 -28.46 -3.94
N SER A 451 -46.58 -29.78 -3.96
CA SER A 451 -46.63 -30.78 -5.03
C SER A 451 -46.83 -30.32 -6.49
N GLY A 452 -46.06 -30.92 -7.40
CA GLY A 452 -46.36 -30.88 -8.84
C GLY A 452 -45.26 -31.46 -9.74
N SER A 453 -45.48 -32.69 -10.17
CA SER A 453 -44.78 -33.44 -11.23
C SER A 453 -44.52 -32.66 -12.53
N ASN A 454 -43.34 -32.81 -13.14
CA ASN A 454 -43.22 -33.60 -14.37
C ASN A 454 -41.78 -33.62 -14.93
N SER A 455 -41.35 -34.84 -15.18
CA SER A 455 -40.21 -35.25 -15.98
C SER A 455 -40.41 -34.97 -17.48
N SER A 456 -39.37 -34.46 -18.16
CA SER A 456 -38.97 -34.96 -19.48
C SER A 456 -37.60 -34.42 -19.90
N ASN A 457 -36.63 -35.35 -19.98
CA ASN A 457 -35.56 -35.49 -20.97
C ASN A 457 -34.71 -34.26 -21.36
N LEU A 458 -33.40 -34.35 -21.15
CA LEU A 458 -32.50 -34.92 -22.16
C LEU A 458 -31.09 -35.15 -21.58
N ASN A 459 -30.59 -36.36 -21.80
CA ASN A 459 -29.23 -36.78 -21.49
C ASN A 459 -28.22 -35.96 -22.28
N ASN A 460 -27.21 -35.40 -21.61
CA ASN A 460 -25.90 -35.22 -22.22
C ASN A 460 -24.80 -35.57 -21.20
N THR A 461 -24.27 -36.76 -21.40
CA THR A 461 -23.14 -37.35 -20.72
C THR A 461 -21.89 -36.49 -20.94
N SER A 462 -21.57 -35.63 -19.99
CA SER A 462 -20.30 -34.91 -19.94
C SER A 462 -19.55 -35.39 -18.70
N LYS A 463 -18.47 -36.14 -18.92
CA LYS A 463 -17.55 -36.61 -17.89
C LYS A 463 -17.07 -35.42 -17.04
N THR A 464 -17.46 -35.41 -15.77
CA THR A 464 -16.97 -34.46 -14.77
C THR A 464 -15.51 -34.81 -14.46
N THR A 465 -14.57 -34.12 -15.10
CA THR A 465 -13.18 -34.12 -14.66
C THR A 465 -13.08 -33.19 -13.45
N THR A 466 -13.18 -33.77 -12.27
CA THR A 466 -12.96 -33.09 -10.99
C THR A 466 -11.49 -32.69 -10.88
N THR A 467 -11.12 -31.48 -11.31
CA THR A 467 -9.82 -30.88 -10.97
C THR A 467 -10.00 -29.99 -9.73
N THR A 468 -9.19 -30.31 -8.72
CA THR A 468 -9.24 -29.89 -7.33
C THR A 468 -8.93 -28.40 -7.13
N PRO A 469 -9.75 -27.62 -6.37
CA PRO A 469 -9.52 -26.20 -6.06
C PRO A 469 -8.61 -25.99 -4.84
N THR A 470 -7.73 -26.94 -4.51
CA THR A 470 -7.03 -26.97 -3.21
C THR A 470 -5.73 -26.16 -3.19
N HIS A 471 -5.04 -25.97 -4.32
CA HIS A 471 -3.67 -25.39 -4.30
C HIS A 471 -3.61 -23.86 -4.13
N LEU A 472 -4.65 -23.12 -4.56
CA LEU A 472 -4.71 -21.64 -4.47
C LEU A 472 -5.16 -21.14 -3.09
N GLN A 473 -6.02 -21.89 -2.39
CA GLN A 473 -6.38 -21.60 -1.00
C GLN A 473 -5.19 -21.83 -0.05
N SER A 474 -4.41 -22.90 -0.26
CA SER A 474 -3.23 -23.21 0.56
C SER A 474 -2.16 -22.12 0.53
N ARG A 475 -1.95 -21.43 -0.60
CA ARG A 475 -0.99 -20.31 -0.68
C ARG A 475 -1.41 -19.10 0.15
N LYS A 476 -2.68 -18.71 0.09
CA LYS A 476 -3.20 -17.56 0.86
C LYS A 476 -3.24 -17.84 2.36
N ILE A 477 -3.60 -19.06 2.75
CA ILE A 477 -3.56 -19.51 4.15
C ILE A 477 -2.12 -19.43 4.67
N MET A 478 -1.14 -19.82 3.85
CA MET A 478 0.27 -19.73 4.23
C MET A 478 0.76 -18.28 4.34
N GLU A 479 0.31 -17.37 3.47
CA GLU A 479 0.63 -15.94 3.57
C GLU A 479 0.07 -15.30 4.85
N TRP A 480 -1.19 -15.58 5.21
CA TRP A 480 -1.80 -15.09 6.46
C TRP A 480 -1.13 -15.70 7.69
N LEU A 481 -0.79 -17.00 7.63
CA LEU A 481 -0.07 -17.68 8.70
C LEU A 481 1.33 -17.09 8.89
N LEU A 482 2.05 -16.79 7.81
CA LEU A 482 3.37 -16.15 7.86
C LEU A 482 3.27 -14.71 8.37
N ALA A 483 2.32 -13.91 7.89
CA ALA A 483 2.12 -12.54 8.34
C ALA A 483 1.72 -12.48 9.82
N GLY A 484 0.78 -13.33 10.24
CA GLY A 484 0.37 -13.47 11.64
C GLY A 484 1.51 -13.99 12.54
N GLY A 485 2.32 -14.92 12.03
CA GLY A 485 3.49 -15.43 12.71
C GLY A 485 4.60 -14.41 12.92
N ILE A 486 4.92 -13.62 11.88
CA ILE A 486 5.92 -12.54 11.94
C ILE A 486 5.44 -11.43 12.87
N SER A 487 4.18 -11.01 12.76
CA SER A 487 3.57 -10.02 13.65
C SER A 487 3.58 -10.50 15.11
N GLY A 488 3.19 -11.75 15.34
CA GLY A 488 3.25 -12.37 16.67
C GLY A 488 4.66 -12.41 17.24
N ALA A 489 5.66 -12.76 16.43
CA ALA A 489 7.06 -12.78 16.84
C ALA A 489 7.61 -11.38 17.18
N ALA A 490 7.22 -10.37 16.40
CA ALA A 490 7.57 -8.97 16.66
C ALA A 490 6.96 -8.49 17.99
N SER A 491 5.67 -8.75 18.23
CA SER A 491 4.98 -8.42 19.49
C SER A 491 5.64 -9.09 20.70
N ARG A 492 5.94 -10.40 20.62
CA ARG A 492 6.60 -11.13 21.72
C ARG A 492 8.02 -10.65 22.00
N THR A 493 8.73 -10.18 20.97
CA THR A 493 10.06 -9.60 21.12
C THR A 493 10.00 -8.24 21.80
N ALA A 494 9.02 -7.40 21.47
CA ALA A 494 8.84 -6.10 22.13
C ALA A 494 8.58 -6.25 23.65
N VAL A 495 7.82 -7.27 24.04
CA VAL A 495 7.41 -7.53 25.43
C VAL A 495 8.41 -8.40 26.21
N SER A 496 9.41 -8.98 25.54
CA SER A 496 10.32 -9.96 26.15
C SER A 496 11.08 -9.47 27.40
N PRO A 497 11.56 -8.20 27.51
CA PRO A 497 12.26 -7.74 28.71
C PRO A 497 11.37 -7.80 29.96
N MET A 498 10.10 -7.46 29.79
CA MET A 498 9.10 -7.44 30.86
C MET A 498 8.66 -8.84 31.23
N GLU A 499 8.51 -9.71 30.23
CA GLU A 499 8.17 -11.11 30.44
C GLU A 499 9.29 -11.87 31.16
N ARG A 500 10.56 -11.58 30.82
CA ARG A 500 11.72 -12.12 31.53
C ARG A 500 11.78 -11.63 32.97
N LEU A 501 11.59 -10.33 33.20
CA LEU A 501 11.54 -9.78 34.55
C LEU A 501 10.44 -10.44 35.39
N LYS A 502 9.23 -10.59 34.84
CA LYS A 502 8.12 -11.29 35.53
C LYS A 502 8.55 -12.69 36.01
N ILE A 503 9.21 -13.47 35.17
CA ILE A 503 9.66 -14.83 35.52
C ILE A 503 10.68 -14.79 36.66
N LEU A 504 11.67 -13.89 36.62
CA LEU A 504 12.68 -13.76 37.67
C LEU A 504 12.05 -13.36 39.02
N GLN A 505 11.11 -12.41 38.99
CA GLN A 505 10.41 -11.95 40.20
C GLN A 505 9.52 -13.03 40.81
N GLN A 506 8.91 -13.90 39.99
CA GLN A 506 8.04 -15.00 40.45
C GLN A 506 8.81 -16.18 41.05
N VAL A 507 10.04 -16.41 40.60
CA VAL A 507 10.83 -17.60 40.98
C VAL A 507 11.79 -17.34 42.14
N GLN A 508 12.28 -16.11 42.29
CA GLN A 508 13.21 -15.80 43.38
C GLN A 508 12.59 -16.06 44.77
N SER A 509 13.39 -16.61 45.67
CA SER A 509 13.13 -16.65 47.11
C SER A 509 13.68 -15.40 47.78
N ASN A 510 14.90 -14.99 47.40
CA ASN A 510 15.61 -13.80 47.89
C ASN A 510 15.03 -12.49 47.31
N SER A 511 15.16 -11.39 48.06
CA SER A 511 14.61 -10.07 47.73
C SER A 511 15.44 -9.25 46.72
N GLU A 512 16.12 -9.90 45.78
CA GLU A 512 17.04 -9.23 44.85
C GLU A 512 16.34 -8.45 43.73
N TYR A 513 15.24 -8.98 43.18
CA TYR A 513 14.47 -8.37 42.09
C TYR A 513 13.10 -7.89 42.60
N THR A 514 13.04 -6.94 43.54
CA THR A 514 11.78 -6.50 44.16
C THR A 514 11.06 -5.40 43.37
N ARG A 515 11.78 -4.35 42.97
CA ARG A 515 11.22 -3.19 42.26
C ARG A 515 11.41 -3.30 40.76
N PHE A 516 10.43 -2.86 39.96
CA PHE A 516 10.44 -2.99 38.49
C PHE A 516 11.67 -2.36 37.83
N TRP A 517 11.89 -1.06 38.02
CA TRP A 517 12.99 -0.32 37.36
C TRP A 517 14.40 -0.75 37.81
N PRO A 518 14.69 -0.87 39.12
CA PRO A 518 16.00 -1.36 39.57
C PRO A 518 16.31 -2.78 39.07
N SER A 519 15.28 -3.63 38.96
CA SER A 519 15.42 -4.99 38.45
C SER A 519 15.77 -5.02 36.95
N LEU A 520 15.17 -4.14 36.15
CA LEU A 520 15.54 -3.99 34.73
C LEU A 520 16.95 -3.45 34.57
N LEU A 521 17.34 -2.46 35.38
CA LEU A 521 18.66 -1.86 35.36
C LEU A 521 19.73 -2.89 35.76
N LYS A 522 19.48 -3.68 36.81
CA LYS A 522 20.35 -4.79 37.23
C LYS A 522 20.54 -5.82 36.12
N MET A 523 19.45 -6.22 35.45
CA MET A 523 19.52 -7.15 34.32
C MET A 523 20.34 -6.58 33.14
N TYR A 524 20.25 -5.27 32.88
CA TYR A 524 21.09 -4.60 31.88
C TYR A 524 22.57 -4.56 32.29
N THR A 525 22.87 -4.25 33.55
CA THR A 525 24.26 -4.13 34.02
C THR A 525 24.97 -5.48 34.12
N GLU A 526 24.26 -6.54 34.51
CA GLU A 526 24.86 -7.87 34.71
C GLU A 526 24.95 -8.70 33.43
N GLU A 527 23.97 -8.59 32.53
CA GLU A 527 23.87 -9.45 31.35
C GLU A 527 23.90 -8.70 30.01
N GLY A 528 23.89 -7.37 30.06
CA GLY A 528 23.83 -6.51 28.87
C GLY A 528 22.50 -6.59 28.13
N PHE A 529 22.46 -5.93 26.96
CA PHE A 529 21.25 -5.86 26.12
C PHE A 529 20.75 -7.24 25.66
N LYS A 530 21.65 -8.20 25.42
CA LYS A 530 21.30 -9.58 25.03
C LYS A 530 20.60 -10.35 26.17
N GLY A 531 20.79 -9.94 27.43
CA GLY A 531 20.11 -10.51 28.57
C GLY A 531 18.59 -10.43 28.42
N PHE A 532 18.04 -9.27 28.06
CA PHE A 532 16.59 -9.06 27.97
C PHE A 532 15.83 -10.05 27.06
N TYR A 533 16.53 -10.69 26.13
CA TYR A 533 15.96 -11.58 25.11
C TYR A 533 16.30 -13.06 25.34
N ARG A 534 16.89 -13.43 26.48
CA ARG A 534 17.17 -14.84 26.82
C ARG A 534 15.87 -15.66 26.90
N GLY A 535 15.78 -16.70 26.09
CA GLY A 535 14.58 -17.53 25.95
C GLY A 535 13.50 -16.95 25.01
N ASN A 536 13.69 -15.76 24.42
CA ASN A 536 12.73 -15.17 23.50
C ASN A 536 12.57 -15.97 22.20
N TYR A 537 13.63 -16.62 21.73
CA TYR A 537 13.56 -17.49 20.54
C TYR A 537 12.49 -18.60 20.69
N LEU A 538 12.49 -19.28 21.84
CA LEU A 538 11.47 -20.29 22.16
C LEU A 538 10.07 -19.69 22.28
N ASN A 539 9.96 -18.45 22.76
CA ASN A 539 8.70 -17.72 22.84
C ASN A 539 8.10 -17.48 21.45
N CYS A 540 8.91 -17.06 20.49
CA CYS A 540 8.51 -16.83 19.10
C CYS A 540 8.21 -18.15 18.38
N LEU A 541 9.05 -19.17 18.56
CA LEU A 541 8.89 -20.48 17.93
C LEU A 541 7.57 -21.16 18.36
N ARG A 542 7.16 -20.97 19.61
CA ARG A 542 5.93 -21.54 20.17
C ARG A 542 4.65 -20.97 19.54
N ILE A 543 4.68 -19.79 18.93
CA ILE A 543 3.47 -19.09 18.43
C ILE A 543 2.74 -19.95 17.39
N PHE A 544 3.46 -20.48 16.41
CA PHE A 544 2.89 -21.27 15.33
C PHE A 544 2.19 -22.56 15.80
N PRO A 545 2.86 -23.47 16.54
CA PRO A 545 2.19 -24.69 17.00
C PRO A 545 1.06 -24.40 18.00
N TYR A 546 1.22 -23.37 18.84
CA TYR A 546 0.18 -22.97 19.80
C TYR A 546 -1.11 -22.56 19.08
N SER A 547 -1.03 -21.62 18.14
CA SER A 547 -2.20 -21.14 17.40
C SER A 547 -2.81 -22.23 16.52
N GLY A 548 -1.98 -23.01 15.82
CA GLY A 548 -2.47 -24.09 14.95
C GLY A 548 -3.27 -25.14 15.71
N ILE A 549 -2.78 -25.58 16.87
CA ILE A 549 -3.48 -26.55 17.72
C ILE A 549 -4.73 -25.91 18.32
N GLN A 550 -4.65 -24.68 18.81
CA GLN A 550 -5.80 -23.99 19.39
C GLN A 550 -6.95 -23.86 18.39
N PHE A 551 -6.69 -23.39 17.16
CA PHE A 551 -7.73 -23.29 16.14
C PHE A 551 -8.29 -24.64 15.72
N SER A 552 -7.40 -25.63 15.50
CA SER A 552 -7.84 -26.97 15.09
C SER A 552 -8.70 -27.64 16.16
N THR A 553 -8.30 -27.55 17.43
CA THR A 553 -9.08 -28.09 18.55
C THR A 553 -10.37 -27.32 18.76
N TYR A 554 -10.37 -25.99 18.62
CA TYR A 554 -11.58 -25.19 18.73
C TYR A 554 -12.64 -25.61 17.71
N GLU A 555 -12.26 -25.81 16.44
CA GLU A 555 -13.18 -26.26 15.39
C GLU A 555 -13.73 -27.67 15.67
N VAL A 556 -12.88 -28.59 16.12
CA VAL A 556 -13.32 -29.96 16.47
C VAL A 556 -14.32 -29.94 17.63
N VAL A 557 -14.02 -29.20 18.70
CA VAL A 557 -14.89 -29.10 19.88
C VAL A 557 -16.19 -28.36 19.53
N LYS A 558 -16.12 -27.34 18.69
CA LYS A 558 -17.30 -26.61 18.19
C LYS A 558 -18.25 -27.53 17.42
N VAL A 559 -17.73 -28.35 16.50
CA VAL A 559 -18.53 -29.32 15.73
C VAL A 559 -19.12 -30.39 16.65
N PHE A 560 -18.37 -30.83 17.65
CA PHE A 560 -18.83 -31.81 18.63
C PHE A 560 -19.98 -31.27 19.50
N LEU A 561 -19.85 -30.05 20.03
CA LEU A 561 -20.89 -29.38 20.83
C LEU A 561 -22.10 -28.99 19.97
N GLY A 562 -21.88 -28.67 18.69
CA GLY A 562 -22.92 -28.31 17.72
C GLY A 562 -23.70 -29.47 17.10
N GLY A 563 -23.59 -30.68 17.65
CA GLY A 563 -24.31 -31.86 17.14
C GLY A 563 -23.88 -32.30 15.73
N GLY A 564 -22.62 -32.09 15.35
CA GLY A 564 -22.06 -32.50 14.06
C GLY A 564 -22.31 -31.53 12.90
N ARG A 565 -22.97 -30.40 13.13
CA ARG A 565 -23.17 -29.34 12.13
C ARG A 565 -22.07 -28.28 12.25
N LYS A 566 -21.41 -27.93 11.13
CA LYS A 566 -20.35 -26.91 11.09
C LYS A 566 -20.87 -25.49 11.40
N ASP A 567 -22.15 -25.25 11.19
CA ASP A 567 -22.80 -23.93 11.32
C ASP A 567 -23.72 -23.84 12.57
N ALA A 568 -23.49 -24.65 13.59
CA ALA A 568 -24.29 -24.61 14.81
C ALA A 568 -24.11 -23.29 15.59
N HIS A 569 -25.21 -22.65 15.94
CA HIS A 569 -25.24 -21.47 16.82
C HIS A 569 -25.00 -21.91 18.27
N LEU A 570 -23.73 -21.95 18.68
CA LEU A 570 -23.35 -22.23 20.07
C LEU A 570 -23.70 -21.05 20.97
N SER A 571 -24.24 -21.35 22.15
CA SER A 571 -24.42 -20.39 23.25
C SER A 571 -23.08 -19.82 23.72
N ASN A 572 -23.11 -18.67 24.40
CA ASN A 572 -21.89 -18.02 24.91
C ASN A 572 -21.09 -18.94 25.85
N LEU A 573 -21.77 -19.80 26.61
CA LEU A 573 -21.13 -20.77 27.51
C LEU A 573 -20.45 -21.91 26.75
N GLU A 574 -21.05 -22.40 25.66
CA GLU A 574 -20.47 -23.44 24.80
C GLU A 574 -19.26 -22.93 24.00
N ARG A 575 -19.30 -21.66 23.55
CA ARG A 575 -18.13 -21.02 22.92
C ARG A 575 -16.98 -20.85 23.91
N LEU A 576 -17.31 -20.46 25.14
CA LEU A 576 -16.35 -20.32 26.23
C LEU A 576 -15.72 -21.67 26.59
N SER A 577 -16.53 -22.73 26.71
CA SER A 577 -16.03 -24.07 27.01
C SER A 577 -15.18 -24.65 25.88
N ALA A 578 -15.59 -24.45 24.62
CA ALA A 578 -14.80 -24.81 23.44
C ALA A 578 -13.44 -24.08 23.42
N GLY A 579 -13.44 -22.78 23.71
CA GLY A 579 -12.24 -21.97 23.84
C GLY A 579 -11.32 -22.45 24.96
N ALA A 580 -11.86 -22.79 26.12
CA ALA A 580 -11.10 -23.31 27.25
C ALA A 580 -10.47 -24.67 26.96
N ILE A 581 -11.22 -25.61 26.34
CA ILE A 581 -10.70 -26.94 25.96
C ILE A 581 -9.60 -26.79 24.91
N ALA A 582 -9.81 -25.95 23.89
CA ALA A 582 -8.81 -25.65 22.87
C ALA A 582 -7.54 -25.02 23.47
N GLY A 583 -7.69 -24.10 24.42
CA GLY A 583 -6.58 -23.50 25.16
C GLY A 583 -5.79 -24.51 26.00
N CYS A 584 -6.48 -25.41 26.70
CA CYS A 584 -5.83 -26.48 27.48
C CYS A 584 -5.07 -27.47 26.57
N ALA A 585 -5.64 -27.83 25.43
CA ALA A 585 -4.99 -28.71 24.46
C ALA A 585 -3.71 -28.09 23.86
N SER A 586 -3.78 -26.82 23.45
CA SER A 586 -2.63 -26.10 22.90
C SER A 586 -1.53 -25.86 23.94
N VAL A 587 -1.89 -25.51 25.18
CA VAL A 587 -0.93 -25.37 26.29
C VAL A 587 -0.26 -26.69 26.61
N THR A 588 -0.99 -27.80 26.66
CA THR A 588 -0.42 -29.12 26.94
C THR A 588 0.56 -29.53 25.85
N ALA A 589 0.17 -29.42 24.59
CA ALA A 589 1.04 -29.79 23.47
C ALA A 589 2.33 -28.94 23.37
N THR A 590 2.25 -27.65 23.75
CA THR A 590 3.41 -26.74 23.71
C THR A 590 4.15 -26.63 25.05
N TYR A 591 3.74 -27.40 26.06
CA TYR A 591 4.24 -27.29 27.43
C TYR A 591 5.76 -27.56 27.57
N PRO A 592 6.37 -28.55 26.87
CA PRO A 592 7.81 -28.77 26.97
C PRO A 592 8.64 -27.55 26.56
N LEU A 593 8.21 -26.82 25.52
CA LEU A 593 8.88 -25.60 25.07
C LEU A 593 8.77 -24.48 26.12
N ASP A 594 7.62 -24.39 26.81
CA ASP A 594 7.39 -23.43 27.88
C ASP A 594 8.24 -23.70 29.12
N LEU A 595 8.44 -24.96 29.48
CA LEU A 595 9.27 -25.35 30.60
C LEU A 595 10.76 -25.04 30.29
N VAL A 596 11.26 -25.46 29.12
CA VAL A 596 12.65 -25.18 28.71
C VAL A 596 12.92 -23.69 28.62
N ARG A 597 11.97 -22.91 28.08
CA ARG A 597 12.05 -21.44 28.04
C ARG A 597 12.22 -20.84 29.43
N SER A 598 11.38 -21.25 30.36
CA SER A 598 11.37 -20.71 31.73
C SER A 598 12.69 -20.98 32.43
N ARG A 599 13.23 -22.20 32.26
CA ARG A 599 14.51 -22.59 32.86
C ARG A 599 15.70 -21.87 32.23
N LEU A 600 15.74 -21.72 30.91
CA LEU A 600 16.80 -20.98 30.22
C LEU A 600 16.81 -19.48 30.59
N SER A 601 15.63 -18.91 30.82
CA SER A 601 15.47 -17.52 31.26
C SER A 601 16.04 -17.26 32.66
N ILE A 602 16.12 -18.29 33.50
CA ILE A 602 16.54 -18.23 34.91
C ILE A 602 18.00 -18.67 35.06
N ALA A 603 18.44 -19.67 34.29
CA ALA A 603 19.81 -20.18 34.34
C ALA A 603 20.87 -19.09 34.13
N THR A 604 20.53 -18.03 33.39
CA THR A 604 21.41 -16.89 33.09
C THR A 604 21.37 -15.78 34.14
N ALA A 605 20.38 -15.76 35.04
CA ALA A 605 20.27 -14.74 36.07
C ALA A 605 21.16 -15.07 37.27
N SER A 606 21.81 -14.05 37.82
CA SER A 606 22.75 -14.09 38.95
C SER A 606 22.10 -14.44 40.30
N LEU A 607 21.29 -15.50 40.38
CA LEU A 607 20.60 -15.92 41.61
C LEU A 607 21.52 -16.65 42.61
N GLY A 608 22.83 -16.39 42.58
CA GLY A 608 23.76 -16.79 43.64
C GLY A 608 24.17 -18.27 43.74
N LEU A 609 23.99 -19.11 42.70
CA LEU A 609 24.47 -20.51 42.73
C LEU A 609 25.40 -20.87 41.56
N GLU A 610 26.52 -21.53 41.87
CA GLU A 610 27.53 -22.07 40.94
C GLU A 610 26.97 -23.09 39.92
N SER A 611 25.87 -23.80 40.26
CA SER A 611 25.16 -24.70 39.34
C SER A 611 24.45 -23.95 38.21
N SER A 612 23.95 -22.73 38.43
CA SER A 612 23.27 -21.93 37.41
C SER A 612 24.21 -21.44 36.31
N ARG A 613 25.49 -21.16 36.62
CA ARG A 613 26.49 -20.72 35.63
C ARG A 613 26.82 -21.80 34.58
N ARG A 614 26.86 -23.07 34.98
CA ARG A 614 27.02 -24.20 34.04
C ARG A 614 25.78 -24.39 33.17
N ASP A 615 24.60 -24.19 33.76
CA ASP A 615 23.32 -24.29 33.04
C ASP A 615 23.10 -23.12 32.06
N ALA A 616 23.70 -21.95 32.31
CA ALA A 616 23.68 -20.80 31.41
C ALA A 616 24.40 -21.06 30.07
N GLN A 617 25.34 -22.02 30.03
CA GLN A 617 26.09 -22.42 28.84
C GLN A 617 25.33 -23.44 27.98
N LEU A 618 24.28 -24.08 28.52
CA LEU A 618 23.48 -25.06 27.79
C LEU A 618 22.52 -24.36 26.81
N GLY A 619 22.55 -24.80 25.55
CA GLY A 619 21.56 -24.39 24.54
C GLY A 619 20.18 -25.02 24.79
N ILE A 620 19.20 -24.66 23.96
CA ILE A 620 17.81 -25.12 24.05
C ILE A 620 17.71 -26.65 24.14
N LEU A 621 18.42 -27.36 23.25
CA LEU A 621 18.44 -28.82 23.21
C LEU A 621 19.18 -29.42 24.41
N GLY A 622 20.24 -28.75 24.89
CA GLY A 622 20.99 -29.17 26.08
C GLY A 622 20.14 -29.10 27.35
N MET A 623 19.40 -28.01 27.53
CA MET A 623 18.48 -27.85 28.66
C MET A 623 17.33 -28.87 28.58
N GLY A 624 16.74 -29.10 27.40
CA GLY A 624 15.69 -30.13 27.23
C GLY A 624 16.19 -31.54 27.53
N LYS A 625 17.40 -31.88 27.06
CA LYS A 625 18.06 -33.17 27.32
C LYS A 625 18.33 -33.35 28.82
N LYS A 626 18.84 -32.32 29.49
CA LYS A 626 19.07 -32.31 30.94
C LYS A 626 17.79 -32.64 31.71
N VAL A 627 16.70 -31.93 31.43
CA VAL A 627 15.40 -32.17 32.11
C VAL A 627 14.90 -33.59 31.89
N TYR A 628 15.05 -34.12 30.67
CA TYR A 628 14.61 -35.47 30.35
C TYR A 628 15.43 -36.55 31.07
N TYR A 629 16.75 -36.48 31.02
CA TYR A 629 17.61 -37.54 31.55
C TYR A 629 17.89 -37.42 33.06
N GLU A 630 17.95 -36.21 33.61
CA GLU A 630 18.37 -35.99 35.01
C GLU A 630 17.20 -35.79 35.99
N GLU A 631 16.01 -35.37 35.53
CA GLU A 631 14.93 -34.92 36.44
C GLU A 631 13.65 -35.77 36.44
N GLY A 632 13.62 -36.86 35.66
CA GLY A 632 12.51 -37.82 35.65
C GLY A 632 11.72 -37.89 34.34
N GLY A 633 12.40 -37.77 33.19
CA GLY A 633 11.85 -38.12 31.87
C GLY A 633 10.71 -37.21 31.41
N ILE A 634 9.72 -37.81 30.74
CA ILE A 634 8.52 -37.10 30.23
C ILE A 634 7.76 -36.40 31.35
N ARG A 635 7.64 -36.99 32.55
CA ARG A 635 6.88 -36.37 33.65
C ARG A 635 7.52 -35.06 34.12
N ALA A 636 8.85 -34.95 34.04
CA ALA A 636 9.58 -33.73 34.38
C ALA A 636 9.28 -32.59 33.39
N LEU A 637 9.17 -32.91 32.09
CA LEU A 637 8.85 -31.93 31.04
C LEU A 637 7.43 -31.34 31.16
N TYR A 638 6.53 -31.98 31.91
CA TYR A 638 5.15 -31.54 32.13
C TYR A 638 4.86 -31.00 33.54
N ARG A 639 5.89 -30.75 34.36
CA ARG A 639 5.71 -30.19 35.71
C ARG A 639 5.08 -28.79 35.67
N GLY A 640 3.86 -28.68 36.21
CA GLY A 640 3.06 -27.45 36.24
C GLY A 640 2.01 -27.32 35.12
N SER A 641 1.86 -28.32 34.25
CA SER A 641 0.86 -28.32 33.16
C SER A 641 -0.57 -28.26 33.70
N VAL A 642 -0.86 -29.01 34.77
CA VAL A 642 -2.17 -29.04 35.45
C VAL A 642 -2.52 -27.66 36.00
N VAL A 643 -1.58 -26.99 36.66
CA VAL A 643 -1.78 -25.61 37.17
C VAL A 643 -2.01 -24.63 36.04
N SER A 644 -1.33 -24.84 34.90
CA SER A 644 -1.50 -24.01 33.71
C SER A 644 -2.90 -24.15 33.12
N CYS A 645 -3.40 -25.37 33.01
CA CYS A 645 -4.76 -25.63 32.50
C CYS A 645 -5.83 -25.11 33.45
N ALA A 646 -5.64 -25.30 34.76
CA ALA A 646 -6.56 -24.81 35.80
C ALA A 646 -6.69 -23.27 35.78
N GLY A 647 -5.66 -22.54 35.36
CA GLY A 647 -5.70 -21.07 35.26
C GLY A 647 -6.42 -20.52 34.02
N ILE A 648 -6.58 -21.30 32.95
CA ILE A 648 -7.12 -20.80 31.67
C ILE A 648 -8.62 -20.51 31.77
N ALA A 649 -9.41 -21.47 32.25
CA ALA A 649 -10.87 -21.32 32.30
C ALA A 649 -11.33 -20.16 33.20
N PRO A 650 -10.81 -19.98 34.43
CA PRO A 650 -11.15 -18.82 35.26
C PRO A 650 -10.72 -17.50 34.61
N TYR A 651 -9.57 -17.47 33.93
CA TYR A 651 -9.08 -16.25 33.28
C TYR A 651 -10.03 -15.77 32.18
N VAL A 652 -10.44 -16.67 31.28
CA VAL A 652 -11.34 -16.32 30.18
C VAL A 652 -12.74 -15.97 30.71
N GLY A 653 -13.24 -16.74 31.68
CA GLY A 653 -14.55 -16.48 32.31
C GLY A 653 -14.63 -15.13 33.01
N CYS A 654 -13.63 -14.80 33.85
CA CYS A 654 -13.58 -13.50 34.54
C CYS A 654 -13.41 -12.34 33.55
N SER A 655 -12.58 -12.50 32.52
CA SER A 655 -12.35 -11.44 31.51
C SER A 655 -13.63 -11.09 30.76
N PHE A 656 -14.39 -12.12 30.37
CA PHE A 656 -15.69 -11.93 29.73
C PHE A 656 -16.71 -11.31 30.68
N ALA A 657 -16.82 -11.79 31.93
CA ALA A 657 -17.76 -11.26 32.91
C ALA A 657 -17.49 -9.78 33.24
N ILE A 658 -16.22 -9.41 33.40
CA ILE A 658 -15.82 -8.01 33.68
C ILE A 658 -16.01 -7.14 32.44
N TYR A 659 -15.73 -7.65 31.24
CA TYR A 659 -15.98 -6.93 30.00
C TYR A 659 -17.47 -6.62 29.83
N GLU A 660 -18.36 -7.61 29.98
CA GLU A 660 -19.81 -7.42 29.90
C GLU A 660 -20.34 -6.53 31.03
N ALA A 661 -19.73 -6.54 32.22
CA ALA A 661 -20.09 -5.61 33.30
C ALA A 661 -19.69 -4.16 33.01
N LEU A 662 -18.58 -3.93 32.28
CA LEU A 662 -18.07 -2.59 31.96
C LEU A 662 -18.70 -1.99 30.69
N LYS A 663 -19.20 -2.84 29.79
CA LYS A 663 -19.79 -2.46 28.49
C LYS A 663 -20.96 -1.45 28.56
N PRO A 664 -21.90 -1.50 29.54
CA PRO A 664 -23.00 -0.54 29.65
C PRO A 664 -22.57 0.88 30.04
N TYR A 665 -21.37 1.05 30.60
CA TYR A 665 -20.85 2.34 31.05
C TYR A 665 -20.14 3.13 29.94
N VAL A 666 -20.25 2.67 28.69
CA VAL A 666 -19.59 3.25 27.51
C VAL A 666 -20.61 4.00 26.67
N PRO A 667 -20.44 5.31 26.41
CA PRO A 667 -21.31 6.03 25.50
C PRO A 667 -21.21 5.49 24.07
N VAL A 668 -22.34 5.43 23.38
CA VAL A 668 -22.53 4.80 22.05
C VAL A 668 -21.68 5.45 20.94
N GLU A 669 -21.19 6.68 21.15
CA GLU A 669 -20.35 7.43 20.20
C GLU A 669 -18.83 7.18 20.33
N SER A 670 -18.40 6.17 21.08
CA SER A 670 -17.00 6.09 21.50
C SER A 670 -15.99 5.59 20.43
N ASN A 671 -14.84 6.27 20.41
CA ASN A 671 -13.64 5.93 19.65
C ASN A 671 -13.16 4.50 19.89
N ARG A 672 -12.65 3.81 18.84
CA ARG A 672 -12.04 2.46 18.91
C ARG A 672 -11.05 2.28 20.07
N CYS A 673 -10.39 3.36 20.50
CA CYS A 673 -9.48 3.38 21.64
C CYS A 673 -10.17 3.05 22.98
N MET A 674 -11.41 3.47 23.22
CA MET A 674 -12.10 3.24 24.50
C MET A 674 -12.52 1.76 24.66
N THR A 675 -12.98 1.12 23.58
CA THR A 675 -13.25 -0.33 23.57
C THR A 675 -11.98 -1.13 23.84
N LEU A 676 -10.84 -0.69 23.29
CA LEU A 676 -9.53 -1.28 23.60
C LEU A 676 -9.13 -1.06 25.07
N LEU A 677 -9.35 0.13 25.63
CA LEU A 677 -9.07 0.41 27.03
C LEU A 677 -9.90 -0.47 27.97
N ILE A 678 -11.17 -0.72 27.66
CA ILE A 678 -12.03 -1.58 28.48
C ILE A 678 -11.60 -3.04 28.39
N GLY A 679 -11.22 -3.51 27.20
CA GLY A 679 -10.59 -4.81 27.04
C GLY A 679 -9.29 -4.95 27.84
N ALA A 680 -8.47 -3.91 27.89
CA ALA A 680 -7.24 -3.88 28.69
C ALA A 680 -7.53 -3.87 30.20
N VAL A 681 -8.53 -3.10 30.65
CA VAL A 681 -8.95 -3.05 32.05
C VAL A 681 -9.57 -4.38 32.50
N SER A 682 -10.48 -4.97 31.71
CA SER A 682 -11.07 -6.27 32.03
C SER A 682 -10.02 -7.37 32.06
N GLY A 683 -9.06 -7.34 31.12
CA GLY A 683 -7.93 -8.25 31.07
C GLY A 683 -7.03 -8.13 32.30
N THR A 684 -6.63 -6.91 32.70
CA THR A 684 -5.74 -6.69 33.86
C THR A 684 -6.38 -7.08 35.20
N ILE A 685 -7.67 -6.82 35.38
CA ILE A 685 -8.41 -7.26 36.59
C ILE A 685 -8.51 -8.79 36.62
N SER A 686 -8.82 -9.41 35.49
CA SER A 686 -8.90 -10.89 35.39
C SER A 686 -7.56 -11.55 35.65
N GLN A 687 -6.48 -10.99 35.09
CA GLN A 687 -5.11 -11.47 35.36
C GLN A 687 -4.74 -11.34 36.83
N THR A 688 -5.24 -10.31 37.53
CA THR A 688 -5.00 -10.11 38.96
C THR A 688 -5.66 -11.22 39.77
N ILE A 689 -6.91 -11.57 39.45
CA ILE A 689 -7.65 -12.66 40.12
C ILE A 689 -6.96 -14.02 39.88
N THR A 690 -6.52 -14.29 38.65
CA THR A 690 -5.88 -15.58 38.30
C THR A 690 -4.37 -15.61 38.56
N TYR A 691 -3.80 -14.52 39.08
CA TYR A 691 -2.36 -14.37 39.27
C TYR A 691 -1.72 -15.43 40.20
N PRO A 692 -2.37 -15.89 41.29
CA PRO A 692 -1.82 -16.94 42.14
C PRO A 692 -1.54 -18.25 41.39
N CYS A 693 -2.41 -18.65 40.46
CA CYS A 693 -2.18 -19.82 39.61
C CYS A 693 -0.98 -19.62 38.68
N ASP A 694 -0.78 -18.40 38.21
CA ASP A 694 0.33 -17.99 37.35
C ASP A 694 1.69 -18.08 38.07
N VAL A 695 1.76 -17.61 39.33
CA VAL A 695 2.95 -17.74 40.17
C VAL A 695 3.24 -19.20 40.50
N LEU A 696 2.20 -19.95 40.88
CA LEU A 696 2.32 -21.37 41.20
C LEU A 696 2.84 -22.18 40.00
N ARG A 697 2.33 -21.90 38.80
CA ARG A 697 2.83 -22.49 37.55
C ARG A 697 4.34 -22.26 37.40
N ARG A 698 4.82 -21.03 37.57
CA ARG A 698 6.25 -20.72 37.38
C ARG A 698 7.13 -21.39 38.42
N LYS A 699 6.74 -21.41 39.70
CA LYS A 699 7.47 -22.13 40.76
C LYS A 699 7.51 -23.64 40.51
N MET A 700 6.46 -24.22 39.92
CA MET A 700 6.45 -25.63 39.49
C MET A 700 7.37 -25.92 38.31
N GLN A 701 7.47 -25.02 37.33
CA GLN A 701 8.31 -25.19 36.14
C GLN A 701 9.82 -25.23 36.46
N VAL A 702 10.22 -24.60 37.57
CA VAL A 702 11.62 -24.44 38.02
C VAL A 702 11.95 -25.31 39.22
N ASN A 703 10.97 -26.09 39.69
CA ASN A 703 11.10 -27.00 40.81
C ASN A 703 12.23 -28.02 40.56
N GLY A 704 13.20 -28.06 41.47
CA GLY A 704 14.40 -28.89 41.36
C GLY A 704 15.66 -28.16 40.88
N ILE A 705 15.56 -26.92 40.38
CA ILE A 705 16.71 -26.07 40.00
C ILE A 705 17.02 -25.05 41.09
N PHE A 706 15.99 -24.37 41.61
CA PHE A 706 16.14 -23.23 42.52
C PHE A 706 14.99 -23.19 43.54
N GLY A 707 15.32 -22.93 44.81
CA GLY A 707 14.34 -22.86 45.91
C GLY A 707 13.95 -24.22 46.51
N PRO A 708 12.93 -24.26 47.39
CA PRO A 708 12.44 -25.49 48.01
C PRO A 708 11.95 -26.48 46.96
N LYS A 709 12.23 -27.78 47.16
CA LYS A 709 11.60 -28.83 46.36
C LYS A 709 10.15 -29.01 46.82
N TYR A 710 9.24 -29.09 45.86
CA TYR A 710 7.82 -29.29 46.10
C TYR A 710 7.37 -30.62 45.51
N ASP A 711 6.56 -31.39 46.25
CA ASP A 711 6.06 -32.68 45.76
C ASP A 711 4.76 -32.52 44.93
N GLY A 712 4.11 -31.37 45.04
CA GLY A 712 2.91 -31.05 44.26
C GLY A 712 2.50 -29.59 44.36
N SER A 713 1.48 -29.21 43.58
CA SER A 713 1.01 -27.82 43.50
C SER A 713 0.32 -27.35 44.79
N ILE A 714 -0.38 -28.24 45.50
CA ILE A 714 -1.02 -27.92 46.80
C ILE A 714 0.04 -27.73 47.89
N ASP A 715 1.06 -28.57 47.88
CA ASP A 715 2.21 -28.48 48.79
C ASP A 715 2.98 -27.17 48.57
N ALA A 716 3.23 -26.81 47.31
CA ALA A 716 3.82 -25.53 46.95
C ALA A 716 2.99 -24.33 47.43
N VAL A 717 1.67 -24.34 47.31
CA VAL A 717 0.81 -23.25 47.83
C VAL A 717 0.95 -23.14 49.35
N ARG A 718 0.87 -24.26 50.08
CA ARG A 718 1.02 -24.26 51.54
C ARG A 718 2.38 -23.72 51.98
N HIS A 719 3.44 -24.16 51.30
CA HIS A 719 4.79 -23.70 51.58
C HIS A 719 4.94 -22.19 51.30
N ILE A 720 4.45 -21.69 50.16
CA ILE A 720 4.53 -20.25 49.81
C ILE A 720 3.79 -19.40 50.83
N VAL A 721 2.58 -19.80 51.22
CA VAL A 721 1.79 -19.05 52.21
C VAL A 721 2.48 -19.05 53.58
N LYS A 722 3.09 -20.18 53.97
CA LYS A 722 3.82 -20.30 55.24
C LYS A 722 5.14 -19.53 55.26
N SER A 723 5.87 -19.47 54.13
CA SER A 723 7.22 -18.86 54.06
C SER A 723 7.23 -17.40 53.60
N GLU A 724 6.36 -17.02 52.67
CA GLU A 724 6.33 -15.69 52.02
C GLU A 724 5.02 -14.93 52.29
N GLY A 725 4.04 -15.55 52.95
CA GLY A 725 2.70 -15.01 53.15
C GLY A 725 1.87 -14.93 51.86
N VAL A 726 0.65 -14.39 51.96
CA VAL A 726 -0.26 -14.22 50.82
C VAL A 726 0.34 -13.30 49.74
N LYS A 727 1.20 -12.35 50.12
CA LYS A 727 1.93 -11.48 49.20
C LYS A 727 2.89 -12.26 48.29
N GLY A 728 3.38 -13.42 48.71
CA GLY A 728 4.21 -14.32 47.90
C GLY A 728 3.50 -14.81 46.63
N LEU A 729 2.18 -15.00 46.69
CA LEU A 729 1.34 -15.42 45.55
C LEU A 729 1.14 -14.31 44.50
N TYR A 730 1.54 -13.07 44.81
CA TYR A 730 1.42 -11.90 43.94
C TYR A 730 2.78 -11.30 43.51
N ARG A 731 3.89 -12.03 43.70
CA ARG A 731 5.21 -11.58 43.24
C ARG A 731 5.26 -11.40 41.72
N GLY A 732 5.78 -10.25 41.27
CA GLY A 732 5.92 -9.91 39.84
C GLY A 732 4.68 -9.30 39.18
N ILE A 733 3.62 -9.00 39.95
CA ILE A 733 2.36 -8.49 39.40
C ILE A 733 2.51 -7.15 38.66
N VAL A 734 3.40 -6.27 39.13
CA VAL A 734 3.68 -4.98 38.48
C VAL A 734 4.28 -5.18 37.08
N ALA A 735 5.24 -6.12 36.93
CA ALA A 735 5.77 -6.47 35.63
C ALA A 735 4.70 -7.08 34.70
N ASN A 736 3.70 -7.75 35.29
CA ASN A 736 2.55 -8.28 34.56
C ASN A 736 1.58 -7.19 34.08
N TRP A 737 1.24 -6.21 34.92
CA TRP A 737 0.37 -5.09 34.51
C TRP A 737 1.02 -4.22 33.44
N MET A 738 2.31 -3.90 33.60
CA MET A 738 3.05 -3.14 32.59
C MET A 738 3.05 -3.89 31.24
N LYS A 739 3.14 -5.22 31.26
CA LYS A 739 3.03 -6.06 30.06
C LYS A 739 1.62 -6.01 29.47
N GLY A 740 0.58 -6.05 30.32
CA GLY A 740 -0.81 -6.02 29.88
C GLY A 740 -1.22 -4.68 29.26
N GLY A 741 -0.60 -3.57 29.66
CA GLY A 741 -0.84 -2.24 29.08
C GLY A 741 -0.07 -1.94 27.80
N SER A 742 0.91 -2.77 27.41
CA SER A 742 1.70 -2.61 26.18
C SER A 742 1.34 -3.58 25.05
N GLN A 743 0.50 -4.57 25.34
CA GLN A 743 -0.10 -5.51 24.39
C GLN A 743 -1.47 -5.01 23.96
#